data_AF-A0A8C9L1S9-F1
#
_entry.id   AF-A0A8C9L1S9-F1
#
_cell.length_a   1.000
_cell.length_b   1.000
_cell.length_c   1.000
_cell.angle_alpha   90.00
_cell.angle_beta   90.00
_cell.angle_gamma   90.00
#
_symmetry.space_group_name_H-M   'P 1'
#
loop_
_entity.id
_entity.type
_entity.pdbx_description
1 polymer ?
#
loop_
_entity_poly.entity_id
_entity_poly.type
_entity_poly.pdbx_seq_one_letter_code
_entity_poly.pdbx_strand_id
1 'polypeptide(L)'
;MSAEAADREAATSSRPCTPPQTSWFEFLLEEDLLEQHLRKPSPDPPPVQLIVQFLEQASKPSVNEQNQVQPPPDNKRNRILKLLALKVAAHLKWDLDVLEKRYSLYCFILKLLNHRNSSVGRISLSRMNQMQQEKELTENILKVLKEQAADSILVLEGALKLNKDLYVHTIRTLDLLAMEPGMVNGETESSTAGLKISAEEIQCQVCYDLGAIYFQQGATNAALHENAKEKFFKTRELIAKVMSVLLLCKCSGRVFSADINLADQYSTFFVSVLQDLVKIFLEDNLALSLPVQFRQSVLRELFQKAQQGNDALDEVCFKICVCNTVCDVLQGQIIDIQFCQLFLKPTKEKIDFLLEVCSRSINLETASESLKRKMAAFLKNLCLGLEDLQLVFMISSHELFMKLLKDDERKLLVDQMRKRSLRINLSTKPVTSFYDIPASASVSIGQLEHQLILSVDPWRIRQILIELHGMTSERQFWTISNKWEVPNVYGNVILGIKDNLTRDLVYILMAKGLHCCAIKVSKPSQLAVSWFEQLKFNNNNNIEHIPLRQVIAEECVAFLLNWRENEYLTMQVPLPLVQTNPYVKLGQLLAATCKELPGPKESRRTAKDLWEVVVQICSVSNQHKRGNDGRVSLIKHRESTLGIMYRSELLSFIKKLREPLVLTTILSLFVKLHNVREDIVNDITAEYISIWPSSIPNLQSVDFEAVAVTVKELVNYALTINSNNHFWLIIQADIYFATNQYSAALHYYLQAGAVCSDFFNKMVPPDVFTDQVIKRMIKCCSLLNCHTQVRAQHWNVTEELYAVTVATAVFFSKIKAIGQTELNASNPEEVLQLAAQRRKKKFLQAMAKLYF
;
A
#
# COMPACT_ATOMS: atom_id res chain seq x y z
N MET A 1 67.92 -8.19 38.70
CA MET A 1 67.17 -7.23 37.87
C MET A 1 66.54 -6.23 38.83
N SER A 2 67.18 -5.12 39.23
CA SER A 2 67.70 -3.97 38.45
C SER A 2 66.59 -3.28 37.64
N ALA A 3 66.35 -1.97 37.75
CA ALA A 3 67.13 -0.92 38.45
C ALA A 3 66.23 0.21 39.01
N GLU A 4 66.88 1.24 39.56
CA GLU A 4 66.32 2.57 39.90
C GLU A 4 65.51 2.69 41.21
N ALA A 5 66.12 2.18 42.29
CA ALA A 5 66.11 2.90 43.55
C ALA A 5 67.31 3.89 43.55
N ALA A 6 67.08 5.16 43.19
CA ALA A 6 68.02 6.26 43.39
C ALA A 6 67.40 7.63 43.06
N ASP A 7 66.62 8.22 43.98
CA ASP A 7 66.67 9.69 44.11
C ASP A 7 66.26 10.19 45.50
N ARG A 8 67.16 10.97 46.11
CA ARG A 8 66.96 11.93 47.22
C ARG A 8 66.45 11.42 48.58
N GLU A 9 67.42 11.02 49.40
CA GLU A 9 67.56 11.69 50.70
C GLU A 9 67.88 13.18 50.46
N ALA A 10 67.01 14.09 50.89
CA ALA A 10 67.32 15.51 51.07
C ALA A 10 66.29 16.19 51.98
N ALA A 11 66.75 17.18 52.74
CA ALA A 11 65.94 18.13 53.54
C ALA A 11 65.16 17.56 54.73
N THR A 12 65.85 17.48 55.87
CA THR A 12 65.25 17.69 57.19
C THR A 12 64.56 19.05 57.28
N SER A 13 63.23 19.10 57.40
CA SER A 13 62.52 20.26 57.94
C SER A 13 61.27 19.85 58.72
N SER A 14 61.08 20.53 59.85
CA SER A 14 59.95 20.53 60.79
C SER A 14 58.62 19.90 60.30
N ARG A 15 58.25 18.74 60.86
CA ARG A 15 56.84 18.32 60.93
C ARG A 15 56.17 19.01 62.13
N PRO A 16 55.02 19.70 61.95
CA PRO A 16 54.13 19.99 63.07
C PRO A 16 53.57 18.67 63.62
N CYS A 17 53.50 18.51 64.94
CA CYS A 17 52.76 17.41 65.54
C CYS A 17 51.25 17.66 65.36
N THR A 18 50.62 16.99 64.41
CA THR A 18 49.18 16.78 64.46
C THR A 18 48.86 15.86 65.65
N PRO A 19 47.86 16.19 66.49
CA PRO A 19 47.43 15.30 67.57
C PRO A 19 46.88 13.98 67.01
N PRO A 20 46.91 12.88 67.79
CA PRO A 20 46.36 11.60 67.36
C PRO A 20 44.86 11.74 67.04
N GLN A 21 44.44 11.19 65.91
CA GLN A 21 43.05 11.22 65.45
C GLN A 21 42.19 10.27 66.29
N THR A 22 41.16 10.80 66.96
CA THR A 22 40.28 10.02 67.85
C THR A 22 39.60 8.90 67.06
N SER A 23 39.80 7.65 67.47
CA SER A 23 39.29 6.49 66.73
C SER A 23 37.84 6.19 67.11
N TRP A 24 37.02 5.78 66.13
CA TRP A 24 35.57 5.60 66.31
C TRP A 24 35.17 4.66 67.48
N PHE A 25 36.03 3.72 67.86
CA PHE A 25 35.76 2.78 68.96
C PHE A 25 36.02 3.39 70.35
N GLU A 26 36.76 4.49 70.46
CA GLU A 26 37.04 5.18 71.73
C GLU A 26 35.76 5.80 72.29
N PHE A 27 34.86 6.29 71.41
CA PHE A 27 33.51 6.74 71.74
C PHE A 27 32.55 5.63 72.21
N LEU A 28 32.98 4.34 72.19
CA LEU A 28 32.25 3.23 72.83
C LEU A 28 32.80 2.88 74.22
N LEU A 29 33.99 3.37 74.57
CA LEU A 29 34.69 3.07 75.83
C LEU A 29 34.48 4.16 76.87
N GLU A 30 34.37 5.42 76.45
CA GLU A 30 34.12 6.59 77.31
C GLU A 30 32.81 7.29 76.94
N GLU A 31 31.88 7.38 77.90
CA GLU A 31 30.50 7.82 77.65
C GLU A 31 30.38 9.33 77.38
N ASP A 32 31.25 10.15 77.96
CA ASP A 32 31.29 11.62 77.82
C ASP A 32 32.15 12.10 76.63
N LEU A 33 33.01 11.24 76.08
CA LEU A 33 34.02 11.62 75.08
C LEU A 33 33.40 12.18 73.79
N LEU A 34 32.23 11.67 73.40
CA LEU A 34 31.52 12.16 72.21
C LEU A 34 31.04 13.61 72.38
N GLU A 35 30.48 13.96 73.54
CA GLU A 35 30.01 15.33 73.80
C GLU A 35 31.16 16.33 73.92
N GLN A 36 32.28 15.91 74.52
CA GLN A 36 33.50 16.72 74.58
C GLN A 36 34.14 16.92 73.20
N HIS A 37 34.09 15.91 72.33
CA HIS A 37 34.59 16.00 70.96
C HIS A 37 33.76 16.94 70.10
N LEU A 38 32.43 16.82 70.13
CA LEU A 38 31.51 17.65 69.34
C LEU A 38 31.52 19.14 69.73
N ARG A 39 31.89 19.48 70.97
CA ARG A 39 32.01 20.88 71.43
C ARG A 39 33.31 21.58 70.98
N LYS A 40 34.23 20.89 70.29
CA LYS A 40 35.46 21.49 69.73
C LYS A 40 35.11 22.39 68.52
N PRO A 41 35.84 23.49 68.27
CA PRO A 41 35.55 24.38 67.12
C PRO A 41 35.83 23.74 65.76
N SER A 42 36.67 22.70 65.71
CA SER A 42 36.99 21.93 64.51
C SER A 42 37.24 20.46 64.90
N PRO A 43 36.20 19.63 65.07
CA PRO A 43 36.37 18.22 65.44
C PRO A 43 36.88 17.40 64.25
N ASP A 44 37.92 16.59 64.49
CA ASP A 44 38.46 15.61 63.54
C ASP A 44 38.45 14.21 64.18
N PRO A 45 37.67 13.24 63.66
CA PRO A 45 36.80 13.35 62.49
C PRO A 45 35.58 14.27 62.71
N PRO A 46 35.07 14.92 61.64
CA PRO A 46 33.93 15.84 61.72
C PRO A 46 32.60 15.11 61.99
N PRO A 47 31.54 15.82 62.45
CA PRO A 47 30.35 15.18 62.99
C PRO A 47 29.61 14.32 61.95
N VAL A 48 29.52 14.79 60.70
CA VAL A 48 28.92 14.03 59.58
C VAL A 48 29.72 12.74 59.29
N GLN A 49 31.05 12.79 59.40
CA GLN A 49 31.90 11.61 59.20
C GLN A 49 31.77 10.61 60.36
N LEU A 50 31.57 11.08 61.59
CA LEU A 50 31.25 10.22 62.74
C LEU A 50 29.90 9.50 62.55
N ILE A 51 28.86 10.19 62.07
CA ILE A 51 27.56 9.57 61.74
C ILE A 51 27.75 8.43 60.74
N VAL A 52 28.48 8.68 59.64
CA VAL A 52 28.77 7.65 58.62
C VAL A 52 29.55 6.49 59.24
N GLN A 53 30.65 6.75 59.97
CA GLN A 53 31.47 5.71 60.58
C GLN A 53 30.68 4.86 61.59
N PHE A 54 29.87 5.46 62.46
CA PHE A 54 29.06 4.72 63.43
C PHE A 54 28.00 3.84 62.74
N LEU A 55 27.33 4.36 61.71
CA LEU A 55 26.28 3.62 60.99
C LEU A 55 26.84 2.55 60.06
N GLU A 56 27.99 2.77 59.40
CA GLU A 56 28.71 1.75 58.65
C GLU A 56 29.12 0.57 59.55
N GLN A 57 29.75 0.86 60.71
CA GLN A 57 30.20 -0.20 61.61
C GLN A 57 29.02 -0.95 62.26
N ALA A 58 27.90 -0.27 62.53
CA ALA A 58 26.66 -0.90 63.01
C ALA A 58 25.92 -1.72 61.93
N SER A 59 26.24 -1.52 60.65
CA SER A 59 25.57 -2.15 59.50
C SER A 59 26.43 -3.16 58.75
N LYS A 60 27.64 -3.47 59.26
CA LYS A 60 28.48 -4.54 58.70
C LYS A 60 27.81 -5.91 58.89
N PRO A 61 27.55 -6.66 57.81
CA PRO A 61 26.97 -7.99 57.92
C PRO A 61 28.00 -8.95 58.53
N SER A 62 27.51 -9.92 59.31
CA SER A 62 28.34 -10.96 59.92
C SER A 62 28.44 -12.18 59.03
N VAL A 63 29.57 -12.88 59.05
CA VAL A 63 29.79 -14.09 58.26
C VAL A 63 29.78 -15.30 59.21
N ASN A 64 29.00 -16.33 58.90
CA ASN A 64 28.97 -17.56 59.71
C ASN A 64 30.18 -18.47 59.41
N GLU A 65 30.36 -19.53 60.20
CA GLU A 65 31.46 -20.50 60.05
C GLU A 65 31.48 -21.23 58.68
N GLN A 66 30.41 -21.10 57.88
CA GLN A 66 30.25 -21.67 56.54
C GLN A 66 30.44 -20.61 55.43
N ASN A 67 30.99 -19.43 55.76
CA ASN A 67 31.19 -18.28 54.85
C ASN A 67 29.89 -17.68 54.24
N GLN A 68 28.73 -17.95 54.84
CA GLN A 68 27.47 -17.31 54.44
C GLN A 68 27.28 -15.97 55.16
N VAL A 69 26.90 -14.95 54.39
CA VAL A 69 26.67 -13.58 54.88
C VAL A 69 25.28 -13.51 55.54
N GLN A 70 25.25 -13.21 56.82
CA GLN A 70 24.03 -12.99 57.61
C GLN A 70 23.80 -11.48 57.85
N PRO A 71 22.54 -11.04 57.98
CA PRO A 71 22.22 -9.65 58.31
C PRO A 71 22.89 -9.21 59.62
N PRO A 72 23.21 -7.91 59.81
CA PRO A 72 23.92 -7.42 60.98
C PRO A 72 23.17 -7.79 62.27
N PRO A 73 23.80 -8.49 63.24
CA PRO A 73 23.12 -8.89 64.46
C PRO A 73 22.76 -7.67 65.31
N ASP A 74 21.52 -7.60 65.78
CA ASP A 74 21.01 -6.50 66.62
C ASP A 74 21.47 -6.63 68.07
N ASN A 75 22.78 -6.54 68.26
CA ASN A 75 23.47 -6.67 69.53
C ASN A 75 23.63 -5.31 70.24
N LYS A 76 23.99 -5.34 71.54
CA LYS A 76 24.15 -4.13 72.37
C LYS A 76 25.12 -3.11 71.76
N ARG A 77 26.21 -3.57 71.12
CA ARG A 77 27.20 -2.72 70.42
C ARG A 77 26.57 -1.95 69.25
N ASN A 78 25.84 -2.63 68.38
CA ASN A 78 25.22 -2.02 67.19
C ASN A 78 24.10 -1.06 67.56
N ARG A 79 23.36 -1.32 68.65
CA ARG A 79 22.38 -0.39 69.21
C ARG A 79 23.04 0.87 69.78
N ILE A 80 24.14 0.74 70.52
CA ILE A 80 24.90 1.88 71.04
C ILE A 80 25.49 2.72 69.89
N LEU A 81 26.05 2.10 68.85
CA LEU A 81 26.56 2.84 67.67
C LEU A 81 25.47 3.65 66.96
N LYS A 82 24.27 3.06 66.76
CA LYS A 82 23.11 3.79 66.21
C LYS A 82 22.68 4.94 67.13
N LEU A 83 22.71 4.75 68.45
CA LEU A 83 22.40 5.79 69.44
C LEU A 83 23.43 6.94 69.40
N LEU A 84 24.73 6.63 69.28
CA LEU A 84 25.80 7.62 69.14
C LEU A 84 25.62 8.43 67.85
N ALA A 85 25.33 7.78 66.72
CA ALA A 85 25.01 8.48 65.47
C ALA A 85 23.81 9.44 65.61
N LEU A 86 22.74 9.01 66.31
CA LEU A 86 21.59 9.86 66.61
C LEU A 86 21.94 11.04 67.53
N LYS A 87 22.82 10.84 68.54
CA LYS A 87 23.34 11.95 69.36
C LYS A 87 24.13 12.96 68.52
N VAL A 88 24.95 12.51 67.56
CA VAL A 88 25.66 13.42 66.64
C VAL A 88 24.69 14.16 65.70
N ALA A 89 23.68 13.49 65.15
CA ALA A 89 22.66 14.12 64.30
C ALA A 89 21.83 15.16 65.07
N ALA A 90 21.50 14.90 66.33
CA ALA A 90 20.85 15.85 67.23
C ALA A 90 21.74 17.06 67.55
N HIS A 91 23.06 16.87 67.70
CA HIS A 91 24.02 17.96 67.86
C HIS A 91 24.09 18.85 66.60
N LEU A 92 23.99 18.26 65.40
CA LEU A 92 23.80 18.97 64.13
C LEU A 92 22.38 19.55 63.94
N LYS A 93 21.53 19.53 64.99
CA LYS A 93 20.14 20.04 64.98
C LYS A 93 19.24 19.45 63.90
N TRP A 94 19.59 18.29 63.34
CA TRP A 94 18.91 17.70 62.18
C TRP A 94 18.92 18.60 60.93
N ASP A 95 19.99 19.38 60.74
CA ASP A 95 20.20 20.18 59.53
C ASP A 95 20.28 19.27 58.28
N LEU A 96 19.20 19.30 57.48
CA LEU A 96 19.04 18.43 56.32
C LEU A 96 20.00 18.81 55.17
N ASP A 97 20.33 20.09 54.99
CA ASP A 97 21.25 20.55 53.94
C ASP A 97 22.68 20.05 54.17
N VAL A 98 23.07 19.94 55.45
CA VAL A 98 24.37 19.39 55.88
C VAL A 98 24.41 17.85 55.77
N LEU A 99 23.28 17.18 56.00
CA LEU A 99 23.17 15.72 55.90
C LEU A 99 23.04 15.24 54.45
N GLU A 100 22.20 15.90 53.63
CA GLU A 100 21.94 15.55 52.22
C GLU A 100 23.20 15.60 51.35
N LYS A 101 24.12 16.53 51.61
CA LYS A 101 25.40 16.64 50.90
C LYS A 101 26.32 15.41 50.97
N ARG A 102 26.03 14.43 51.84
CA ARG A 102 26.72 13.11 51.84
C ARG A 102 25.81 11.90 52.04
N TYR A 103 24.60 12.05 52.58
CA TYR A 103 23.61 10.97 52.59
C TYR A 103 22.92 10.88 51.23
N SER A 104 23.15 9.77 50.52
CA SER A 104 22.63 9.57 49.17
C SER A 104 21.13 9.20 49.15
N LEU A 105 20.27 10.14 49.57
CA LEU A 105 18.87 10.23 49.11
C LEU A 105 18.83 10.20 47.57
N TYR A 106 19.85 10.81 46.96
CA TYR A 106 20.24 10.70 45.55
C TYR A 106 20.19 9.25 45.02
N CYS A 107 20.69 8.25 45.75
CA CYS A 107 20.64 6.84 45.34
C CYS A 107 19.23 6.22 45.44
N PHE A 108 18.36 6.72 46.32
CA PHE A 108 16.99 6.24 46.48
C PHE A 108 16.11 6.74 45.33
N ILE A 109 16.21 8.03 45.01
CA ILE A 109 15.46 8.66 43.91
C ILE A 109 16.02 8.22 42.54
N LEU A 110 17.35 8.11 42.38
CA LEU A 110 17.94 7.63 41.12
C LEU A 110 17.67 6.16 40.82
N LYS A 111 17.43 5.28 41.81
CA LYS A 111 17.05 3.88 41.56
C LYS A 111 15.58 3.71 41.13
N LEU A 112 14.73 4.69 41.39
CA LEU A 112 13.35 4.76 40.87
C LEU A 112 13.29 5.39 39.47
N LEU A 113 14.32 6.15 39.07
CA LEU A 113 14.49 6.70 37.74
C LEU A 113 15.30 5.74 36.86
N ASN A 114 15.05 5.79 35.55
CA ASN A 114 15.39 4.69 34.62
C ASN A 114 16.88 4.71 34.20
N HIS A 115 17.80 4.53 35.14
CA HIS A 115 19.23 4.47 34.88
C HIS A 115 19.61 3.14 34.20
N ARG A 116 20.51 3.17 33.21
CA ARG A 116 21.02 1.93 32.59
C ARG A 116 21.80 1.11 33.64
N ASN A 117 21.30 -0.09 33.94
CA ASN A 117 22.08 -1.10 34.64
C ASN A 117 23.30 -1.51 33.81
N SER A 118 24.45 -1.73 34.45
CA SER A 118 25.67 -2.17 33.76
C SER A 118 25.45 -3.52 33.05
N SER A 119 25.94 -3.66 31.81
CA SER A 119 25.65 -4.85 30.99
C SER A 119 26.28 -6.13 31.56
N VAL A 120 25.43 -7.12 31.85
CA VAL A 120 25.77 -8.26 32.71
C VAL A 120 26.31 -9.44 31.88
N GLY A 121 27.65 -9.62 31.84
CA GLY A 121 28.29 -10.63 30.97
C GLY A 121 28.67 -12.02 31.55
N ARG A 122 28.84 -12.19 32.88
CA ARG A 122 29.25 -13.48 33.51
C ARG A 122 28.63 -13.68 34.90
N ILE A 123 28.25 -14.89 35.28
CA ILE A 123 27.74 -15.18 36.64
C ILE A 123 28.93 -15.48 37.58
N SER A 124 28.91 -14.94 38.80
CA SER A 124 29.92 -15.16 39.85
C SER A 124 29.25 -15.18 41.23
N LEU A 125 29.90 -15.76 42.26
CA LEU A 125 29.36 -15.73 43.63
C LEU A 125 29.12 -14.29 44.13
N SER A 126 30.04 -13.36 43.83
CA SER A 126 29.86 -11.94 44.16
C SER A 126 28.61 -11.34 43.52
N ARG A 127 28.23 -11.77 42.32
CA ARG A 127 27.00 -11.33 41.64
C ARG A 127 25.73 -11.97 42.21
N MET A 128 25.79 -13.20 42.69
CA MET A 128 24.66 -13.78 43.42
C MET A 128 24.39 -12.99 44.70
N ASN A 129 25.44 -12.66 45.47
CA ASN A 129 25.32 -11.78 46.63
C ASN A 129 24.81 -10.37 46.26
N GLN A 130 25.25 -9.83 45.13
CA GLN A 130 24.78 -8.51 44.66
C GLN A 130 23.30 -8.52 44.24
N MET A 131 22.83 -9.53 43.50
CA MET A 131 21.41 -9.66 43.16
C MET A 131 20.54 -9.95 44.40
N GLN A 132 21.07 -10.72 45.35
CA GLN A 132 20.42 -10.97 46.64
C GLN A 132 20.27 -9.66 47.44
N GLN A 133 21.33 -8.85 47.53
CA GLN A 133 21.31 -7.53 48.16
C GLN A 133 20.38 -6.55 47.44
N GLU A 134 20.33 -6.55 46.11
CA GLU A 134 19.39 -5.72 45.35
C GLU A 134 17.95 -6.13 45.61
N LYS A 135 17.65 -7.44 45.63
CA LYS A 135 16.32 -7.96 45.95
C LYS A 135 15.90 -7.63 47.38
N GLU A 136 16.76 -7.87 48.38
CA GLU A 136 16.51 -7.53 49.79
C GLU A 136 16.35 -6.02 49.98
N LEU A 137 17.12 -5.19 49.27
CA LEU A 137 16.94 -3.74 49.27
C LEU A 137 15.57 -3.36 48.69
N THR A 138 15.14 -3.94 47.56
CA THR A 138 13.81 -3.67 46.98
C THR A 138 12.68 -4.14 47.89
N GLU A 139 12.78 -5.31 48.51
CA GLU A 139 11.77 -5.80 49.47
C GLU A 139 11.70 -4.92 50.73
N ASN A 140 12.83 -4.47 51.26
CA ASN A 140 12.88 -3.53 52.38
C ASN A 140 12.30 -2.16 52.00
N ILE A 141 12.59 -1.63 50.80
CA ILE A 141 11.98 -0.39 50.28
C ILE A 141 10.47 -0.54 50.18
N LEU A 142 9.97 -1.63 49.58
CA LEU A 142 8.53 -1.90 49.46
C LEU A 142 7.84 -2.08 50.81
N LYS A 143 8.55 -2.63 51.81
CA LYS A 143 8.05 -2.76 53.18
C LYS A 143 7.94 -1.39 53.86
N VAL A 144 9.01 -0.59 53.83
CA VAL A 144 9.03 0.76 54.43
C VAL A 144 7.99 1.67 53.77
N LEU A 145 7.84 1.63 52.43
CA LEU A 145 6.81 2.39 51.72
C LEU A 145 5.38 1.97 52.09
N LYS A 146 5.14 0.69 52.43
CA LYS A 146 3.85 0.23 52.95
C LYS A 146 3.61 0.67 54.39
N GLU A 147 4.63 0.60 55.25
CA GLU A 147 4.56 1.01 56.65
C GLU A 147 4.36 2.53 56.77
N GLN A 148 5.01 3.33 55.92
CA GLN A 148 4.89 4.79 55.85
C GLN A 148 3.71 5.30 54.99
N ALA A 149 2.87 4.42 54.44
CA ALA A 149 1.76 4.83 53.58
C ALA A 149 0.73 5.68 54.34
N ALA A 150 0.44 5.32 55.60
CA ALA A 150 -0.47 6.09 56.47
C ALA A 150 0.09 7.48 56.80
N ASP A 151 1.38 7.55 57.16
CA ASP A 151 2.06 8.82 57.42
C ASP A 151 2.12 9.71 56.17
N SER A 152 2.31 9.11 55.00
CA SER A 152 2.29 9.80 53.71
C SER A 152 0.90 10.40 53.39
N ILE A 153 -0.18 9.68 53.72
CA ILE A 153 -1.55 10.20 53.61
C ILE A 153 -1.73 11.40 54.56
N LEU A 154 -1.28 11.31 55.81
CA LEU A 154 -1.35 12.42 56.77
C LEU A 154 -0.54 13.66 56.31
N VAL A 155 0.61 13.45 55.68
CA VAL A 155 1.40 14.54 55.07
C VAL A 155 0.67 15.17 53.89
N LEU A 156 0.02 14.38 53.03
CA LEU A 156 -0.81 14.88 51.94
C LEU A 156 -2.03 15.67 52.46
N GLU A 157 -2.75 15.16 53.47
CA GLU A 157 -3.83 15.89 54.14
C GLU A 157 -3.35 17.19 54.82
N GLY A 158 -2.11 17.20 55.33
CA GLY A 158 -1.43 18.41 55.80
C GLY A 158 -1.11 19.40 54.68
N ALA A 159 -0.65 18.90 53.53
CA ALA A 159 -0.29 19.70 52.36
C ALA A 159 -1.49 20.45 51.76
N LEU A 160 -2.72 19.93 51.91
CA LEU A 160 -3.95 20.64 51.54
C LEU A 160 -4.15 22.00 52.27
N LYS A 161 -3.43 22.24 53.37
CA LYS A 161 -3.48 23.48 54.18
C LYS A 161 -2.39 24.50 53.80
N LEU A 162 -1.57 24.21 52.79
CA LEU A 162 -0.51 25.11 52.32
C LEU A 162 -1.11 26.25 51.50
N ASN A 163 -1.04 27.47 52.04
CA ASN A 163 -1.50 28.70 51.38
C ASN A 163 -0.33 29.57 50.84
N LYS A 164 0.79 28.94 50.48
CA LYS A 164 1.99 29.60 49.94
C LYS A 164 2.48 28.87 48.72
N ASP A 165 2.88 29.62 47.70
CA ASP A 165 3.54 29.08 46.52
C ASP A 165 4.90 28.49 46.92
N LEU A 166 5.27 27.36 46.30
CA LEU A 166 6.54 26.67 46.56
C LEU A 166 7.39 26.66 45.30
N TYR A 167 8.70 26.81 45.48
CA TYR A 167 9.68 26.69 44.41
C TYR A 167 10.23 25.26 44.43
N VAL A 168 9.96 24.49 43.37
CA VAL A 168 10.41 23.10 43.24
C VAL A 168 11.60 23.04 42.30
N HIS A 169 12.70 22.42 42.73
CA HIS A 169 13.88 22.27 41.88
C HIS A 169 13.57 21.34 40.70
N THR A 170 14.00 21.75 39.51
CA THR A 170 13.92 20.94 38.28
C THR A 170 15.20 20.13 38.13
N ILE A 171 15.23 19.12 37.26
CA ILE A 171 16.45 18.34 36.96
C ILE A 171 17.64 19.27 36.65
N ARG A 172 17.42 20.31 35.83
CA ARG A 172 18.46 21.30 35.50
C ARG A 172 18.98 22.08 36.71
N THR A 173 18.12 22.43 37.67
CA THR A 173 18.57 23.17 38.87
C THR A 173 19.11 22.25 39.96
N LEU A 174 18.76 20.96 39.96
CA LEU A 174 19.44 19.93 40.76
C LEU A 174 20.85 19.62 40.20
N ASP A 175 21.00 19.53 38.87
CA ASP A 175 22.30 19.32 38.22
C ASP A 175 23.26 20.49 38.48
N LEU A 176 22.76 21.74 38.46
CA LEU A 176 23.55 22.94 38.79
C LEU A 176 23.96 23.00 40.28
N LEU A 177 23.12 22.50 41.19
CA LEU A 177 23.45 22.38 42.62
C LEU A 177 24.46 21.26 42.91
N ALA A 178 24.64 20.31 41.98
CA ALA A 178 25.57 19.20 42.09
C ALA A 178 26.97 19.48 41.51
N MET A 179 27.19 20.63 40.86
CA MET A 179 28.51 21.04 40.36
C MET A 179 29.40 21.64 41.47
N GLU A 180 30.73 21.55 41.32
CA GLU A 180 31.64 22.10 42.33
C GLU A 180 31.53 23.64 42.46
N PRO A 181 31.78 24.22 43.65
CA PRO A 181 31.47 25.63 43.97
C PRO A 181 32.27 26.71 43.21
N GLY A 182 33.05 26.36 42.18
CA GLY A 182 33.83 27.28 41.36
C GLY A 182 33.34 27.43 39.91
N MET A 183 32.28 26.72 39.49
CA MET A 183 31.83 26.69 38.09
C MET A 183 30.45 27.31 37.83
N VAL A 184 29.80 27.91 38.84
CA VAL A 184 28.43 28.41 38.73
C VAL A 184 28.38 29.94 38.79
N ASN A 185 27.81 30.56 37.74
CA ASN A 185 27.79 32.00 37.54
C ASN A 185 26.70 32.71 38.38
N GLY A 186 26.70 32.56 39.71
CA GLY A 186 25.81 33.27 40.65
C GLY A 186 24.31 32.90 40.61
N GLU A 187 23.84 32.11 39.64
CA GLU A 187 22.43 31.72 39.53
C GLU A 187 21.90 30.86 40.70
N THR A 188 22.79 30.29 41.52
CA THR A 188 22.45 29.40 42.65
C THR A 188 22.26 30.10 44.00
N GLU A 189 22.53 31.40 44.12
CA GLU A 189 22.55 32.09 45.43
C GLU A 189 21.20 32.66 45.90
N SER A 190 20.12 32.48 45.13
CA SER A 190 18.77 32.87 45.54
C SER A 190 17.79 31.69 45.48
N SER A 191 16.95 31.57 46.52
CA SER A 191 15.92 30.53 46.71
C SER A 191 14.72 30.65 45.74
N THR A 192 14.95 31.21 44.57
CA THR A 192 13.98 31.53 43.50
C THR A 192 14.27 30.79 42.19
N ALA A 193 15.35 30.01 42.11
CA ALA A 193 15.76 29.28 40.90
C ALA A 193 14.92 28.00 40.59
N GLY A 194 13.94 27.65 41.44
CA GLY A 194 13.02 26.54 41.19
C GLY A 194 11.87 26.90 40.24
N LEU A 195 11.18 25.89 39.71
CA LEU A 195 9.86 26.09 39.11
C LEU A 195 8.90 26.54 40.22
N LYS A 196 8.36 27.75 40.10
CA LYS A 196 7.34 28.25 41.03
C LYS A 196 6.02 27.51 40.74
N ILE A 197 5.59 26.67 41.67
CA ILE A 197 4.28 26.00 41.64
C ILE A 197 3.37 26.74 42.62
N SER A 198 2.19 27.13 42.16
CA SER A 198 1.22 27.83 43.01
C SER A 198 0.66 26.93 44.11
N ALA A 199 0.23 27.54 45.22
CA ALA A 199 -0.48 26.81 46.28
C ALA A 199 -1.69 26.03 45.73
N GLU A 200 -2.41 26.58 44.75
CA GLU A 200 -3.58 25.95 44.13
C GLU A 200 -3.22 24.71 43.29
N GLU A 201 -2.15 24.75 42.50
CA GLU A 201 -1.67 23.61 41.72
C GLU A 201 -1.22 22.44 42.62
N ILE A 202 -0.50 22.75 43.72
CA ILE A 202 -0.08 21.75 44.70
C ILE A 202 -1.29 21.12 45.39
N GLN A 203 -2.25 21.94 45.85
CA GLN A 203 -3.50 21.44 46.42
C GLN A 203 -4.28 20.58 45.42
N CYS A 204 -4.31 20.95 44.13
CA CYS A 204 -4.96 20.16 43.08
C CYS A 204 -4.32 18.78 42.89
N GLN A 205 -2.98 18.72 42.79
CA GLN A 205 -2.27 17.45 42.66
C GLN A 205 -2.47 16.57 43.89
N VAL A 206 -2.36 17.15 45.09
CA VAL A 206 -2.61 16.45 46.36
C VAL A 206 -4.07 15.95 46.46
N CYS A 207 -5.06 16.71 45.99
CA CYS A 207 -6.45 16.26 45.89
C CYS A 207 -6.64 15.10 44.90
N TYR A 208 -5.92 15.09 43.77
CA TYR A 208 -5.95 13.98 42.82
C TYR A 208 -5.38 12.70 43.46
N ASP A 209 -4.22 12.80 44.11
CA ASP A 209 -3.53 11.65 44.71
C ASP A 209 -4.30 11.09 45.91
N LEU A 210 -4.83 11.95 46.80
CA LEU A 210 -5.74 11.54 47.87
C LEU A 210 -7.05 10.95 47.32
N GLY A 211 -7.59 11.50 46.23
CA GLY A 211 -8.77 10.97 45.56
C GLY A 211 -8.58 9.54 45.06
N ALA A 212 -7.43 9.25 44.44
CA ALA A 212 -7.07 7.90 44.00
C ALA A 212 -6.96 6.90 45.17
N ILE A 213 -6.37 7.33 46.29
CA ILE A 213 -6.24 6.52 47.51
C ILE A 213 -7.61 6.26 48.14
N TYR A 214 -8.43 7.29 48.36
CA TYR A 214 -9.75 7.17 48.97
C TYR A 214 -10.76 6.42 48.10
N PHE A 215 -10.59 6.42 46.76
CA PHE A 215 -11.38 5.59 45.86
C PHE A 215 -11.08 4.09 46.02
N GLN A 216 -9.83 3.71 46.31
CA GLN A 216 -9.46 2.30 46.51
C GLN A 216 -9.66 1.78 47.94
N GLN A 217 -9.48 2.62 48.95
CA GLN A 217 -9.49 2.20 50.37
C GLN A 217 -10.77 2.59 51.13
N GLY A 218 -11.59 3.49 50.58
CA GLY A 218 -12.74 4.08 51.25
C GLY A 218 -12.33 5.26 52.14
N ALA A 219 -13.09 6.36 52.08
CA ALA A 219 -12.77 7.57 52.85
C ALA A 219 -13.17 7.42 54.33
N THR A 220 -12.22 7.65 55.24
CA THR A 220 -12.48 7.78 56.69
C THR A 220 -13.09 9.14 57.07
N ASN A 221 -13.01 10.15 56.19
CA ASN A 221 -13.49 11.51 56.47
C ASN A 221 -14.23 12.13 55.26
N ALA A 222 -15.55 12.20 55.35
CA ALA A 222 -16.42 12.62 54.24
C ALA A 222 -16.20 14.07 53.77
N ALA A 223 -15.82 14.99 54.69
CA ALA A 223 -15.63 16.41 54.35
C ALA A 223 -14.38 16.66 53.50
N LEU A 224 -13.30 15.89 53.71
CA LEU A 224 -12.10 15.96 52.88
C LEU A 224 -12.33 15.31 51.51
N HIS A 225 -13.15 14.27 51.43
CA HIS A 225 -13.55 13.66 50.17
C HIS A 225 -14.40 14.61 49.29
N GLU A 226 -15.36 15.35 49.86
CA GLU A 226 -16.10 16.39 49.13
C GLU A 226 -15.20 17.55 48.69
N ASN A 227 -14.30 18.04 49.56
CA ASN A 227 -13.34 19.11 49.20
C ASN A 227 -12.39 18.66 48.06
N ALA A 228 -11.85 17.45 48.16
CA ALA A 228 -11.00 16.87 47.12
C ALA A 228 -11.75 16.66 45.81
N LYS A 229 -13.03 16.27 45.84
CA LYS A 229 -13.90 16.13 44.68
C LYS A 229 -14.20 17.48 44.02
N GLU A 230 -14.54 18.53 44.79
CA GLU A 230 -14.74 19.88 44.26
C GLU A 230 -13.45 20.43 43.62
N LYS A 231 -12.32 20.28 44.32
CA LYS A 231 -11.01 20.67 43.78
C LYS A 231 -10.62 19.83 42.56
N PHE A 232 -10.91 18.54 42.51
CA PHE A 232 -10.67 17.68 41.34
C PHE A 232 -11.46 18.14 40.10
N PHE A 233 -12.69 18.66 40.26
CA PHE A 233 -13.41 19.28 39.15
C PHE A 233 -12.72 20.58 38.67
N LYS A 234 -12.23 21.43 39.58
CA LYS A 234 -11.36 22.57 39.22
C LYS A 234 -10.03 22.10 38.62
N THR A 235 -9.45 20.99 39.07
CA THR A 235 -8.25 20.37 38.49
C THR A 235 -8.54 19.86 37.09
N ARG A 236 -9.74 19.37 36.77
CA ARG A 236 -10.12 18.99 35.39
C ARG A 236 -10.21 20.21 34.46
N GLU A 237 -10.67 21.34 34.98
CA GLU A 237 -10.74 22.62 34.26
C GLU A 237 -9.34 23.25 34.09
N LEU A 238 -8.49 23.14 35.11
CA LEU A 238 -7.07 23.51 35.07
C LEU A 238 -6.26 22.55 34.18
N ILE A 239 -6.56 21.25 34.16
CA ILE A 239 -5.99 20.27 33.21
C ILE A 239 -6.45 20.60 31.79
N ALA A 240 -7.66 21.11 31.55
CA ALA A 240 -8.02 21.60 30.23
C ALA A 240 -7.15 22.79 29.77
N LYS A 241 -6.74 23.67 30.69
CA LYS A 241 -5.74 24.74 30.42
C LYS A 241 -4.32 24.18 30.28
N VAL A 242 -3.91 23.29 31.19
CA VAL A 242 -2.59 22.65 31.24
C VAL A 242 -2.41 21.59 30.14
N MET A 243 -3.45 21.12 29.46
CA MET A 243 -3.35 20.26 28.27
C MET A 243 -2.63 20.96 27.10
N SER A 244 -2.61 22.31 27.09
CA SER A 244 -1.71 23.07 26.21
C SER A 244 -0.22 22.88 26.55
N VAL A 245 0.11 22.59 27.81
CA VAL A 245 1.45 22.37 28.35
C VAL A 245 1.79 20.87 28.47
N LEU A 246 0.81 19.99 28.71
CA LEU A 246 0.99 18.54 28.84
C LEU A 246 1.36 17.88 27.50
N LEU A 247 1.05 18.54 26.37
CA LEU A 247 1.63 18.20 25.07
C LEU A 247 3.18 18.26 25.09
N LEU A 248 3.79 19.20 25.83
CA LEU A 248 5.25 19.27 26.03
C LEU A 248 5.78 18.24 27.04
N CYS A 249 4.94 17.68 27.91
CA CYS A 249 5.35 16.72 28.94
C CYS A 249 5.31 15.23 28.53
N LYS A 250 5.18 14.89 27.24
CA LYS A 250 5.42 13.52 26.74
C LYS A 250 6.90 13.09 26.77
N CYS A 251 7.81 13.92 27.28
CA CYS A 251 9.26 13.70 27.29
C CYS A 251 9.79 12.74 28.38
N SER A 252 8.95 12.16 29.25
CA SER A 252 9.39 11.33 30.39
C SER A 252 8.68 9.97 30.53
N GLY A 253 8.39 9.31 29.40
CA GLY A 253 8.46 7.84 29.32
C GLY A 253 7.47 7.02 30.16
N ARG A 254 6.24 7.52 30.42
CA ARG A 254 5.13 6.69 30.91
C ARG A 254 3.95 6.72 29.96
N VAL A 255 3.48 5.53 29.56
CA VAL A 255 2.23 5.35 28.82
C VAL A 255 1.09 5.37 29.83
N PHE A 256 0.15 6.30 29.67
CA PHE A 256 -1.17 6.19 30.29
C PHE A 256 -2.20 6.11 29.17
N SER A 257 -2.89 4.96 29.12
CA SER A 257 -4.17 4.84 28.44
C SER A 257 -5.21 5.52 29.33
N ALA A 258 -5.98 6.43 28.74
CA ALA A 258 -7.24 6.90 29.28
C ALA A 258 -8.23 6.88 28.11
N ASP A 259 -9.16 5.92 28.13
CA ASP A 259 -10.25 5.86 27.16
C ASP A 259 -11.23 7.00 27.45
N ILE A 260 -11.15 8.06 26.63
CA ILE A 260 -12.04 9.22 26.75
C ILE A 260 -13.21 9.05 25.79
N ASN A 261 -14.24 8.33 26.24
CA ASN A 261 -15.59 8.47 25.69
C ASN A 261 -16.19 9.79 26.21
N LEU A 262 -16.38 10.76 25.33
CA LEU A 262 -17.08 12.02 25.64
C LEU A 262 -18.12 12.35 24.57
N ALA A 263 -19.35 12.60 25.02
CA ALA A 263 -20.49 12.92 24.18
C ALA A 263 -20.58 14.41 23.84
N ASP A 264 -20.90 14.69 22.58
CA ASP A 264 -21.55 15.83 21.89
C ASP A 264 -21.47 17.29 22.39
N GLN A 265 -21.31 17.60 23.68
CA GLN A 265 -21.33 19.00 24.17
C GLN A 265 -19.95 19.69 24.26
N TYR A 266 -18.85 18.98 24.00
CA TYR A 266 -17.48 19.53 24.07
C TYR A 266 -16.78 19.70 22.70
N SER A 267 -17.45 19.36 21.60
CA SER A 267 -16.91 19.44 20.23
C SER A 267 -16.43 20.86 19.87
N THR A 268 -17.23 21.89 20.17
CA THR A 268 -16.95 23.29 19.80
C THR A 268 -15.68 23.83 20.48
N PHE A 269 -15.45 23.51 21.75
CA PHE A 269 -14.25 23.93 22.49
C PHE A 269 -12.99 23.19 22.05
N PHE A 270 -13.13 21.90 21.70
CA PHE A 270 -12.01 21.12 21.15
C PHE A 270 -11.56 21.66 19.79
N VAL A 271 -12.51 22.05 18.92
CA VAL A 271 -12.22 22.67 17.63
C VAL A 271 -11.52 24.04 17.78
N SER A 272 -11.92 24.89 18.72
CA SER A 272 -11.24 26.19 18.91
C SER A 272 -9.79 26.02 19.37
N VAL A 273 -9.52 25.11 20.32
CA VAL A 273 -8.15 24.80 20.78
C VAL A 273 -7.28 24.24 19.65
N LEU A 274 -7.88 23.49 18.71
CA LEU A 274 -7.19 22.98 17.53
C LEU A 274 -6.93 24.04 16.46
N GLN A 275 -7.75 25.10 16.37
CA GLN A 275 -7.47 26.25 15.51
C GLN A 275 -6.31 27.10 16.06
N ASP A 276 -6.25 27.29 17.38
CA ASP A 276 -5.10 27.94 18.05
C ASP A 276 -3.80 27.14 17.84
N LEU A 277 -3.86 25.80 17.83
CA LEU A 277 -2.72 24.94 17.52
C LEU A 277 -2.16 25.16 16.10
N VAL A 278 -3.01 25.34 15.09
CA VAL A 278 -2.58 25.70 13.72
C VAL A 278 -1.85 27.04 13.73
N LYS A 279 -2.36 28.03 14.48
CA LYS A 279 -1.75 29.36 14.61
C LYS A 279 -0.37 29.30 15.25
N ILE A 280 -0.21 28.53 16.34
CA ILE A 280 1.10 28.30 16.99
C ILE A 280 2.11 27.70 16.01
N PHE A 281 1.69 26.72 15.19
CA PHE A 281 2.58 26.08 14.21
C PHE A 281 2.94 27.03 13.04
N LEU A 282 2.05 27.94 12.65
CA LEU A 282 2.32 28.99 11.66
C LEU A 282 3.32 30.02 12.20
N GLU A 283 3.16 30.49 13.43
CA GLU A 283 4.06 31.44 14.08
C GLU A 283 5.45 30.82 14.31
N ASP A 284 5.51 29.56 14.76
CA ASP A 284 6.78 28.86 14.98
C ASP A 284 7.49 28.46 13.67
N ASN A 285 6.85 28.50 12.50
CA ASN A 285 7.59 28.32 11.24
C ASN A 285 8.60 29.45 10.97
N LEU A 286 8.43 30.62 11.60
CA LEU A 286 9.43 31.70 11.62
C LEU A 286 10.44 31.55 12.78
N ALA A 287 9.97 31.18 13.97
CA ALA A 287 10.80 31.12 15.17
C ALA A 287 11.68 29.85 15.25
N LEU A 288 11.24 28.74 14.65
CA LEU A 288 11.88 27.42 14.66
C LEU A 288 12.21 26.92 16.08
N SER A 289 11.38 27.26 17.07
CA SER A 289 11.60 26.95 18.48
C SER A 289 11.02 25.59 18.90
N LEU A 290 9.97 25.11 18.25
CA LEU A 290 9.36 23.82 18.57
C LEU A 290 10.17 22.64 17.99
N PRO A 291 10.55 21.64 18.81
CA PRO A 291 11.25 20.45 18.34
C PRO A 291 10.48 19.70 17.24
N VAL A 292 11.17 19.28 16.17
CA VAL A 292 10.58 18.52 15.06
C VAL A 292 9.90 17.23 15.54
N GLN A 293 10.49 16.54 16.52
CA GLN A 293 9.92 15.31 17.11
C GLN A 293 8.55 15.56 17.77
N PHE A 294 8.38 16.74 18.40
CA PHE A 294 7.11 17.15 18.98
C PHE A 294 6.08 17.42 17.87
N ARG A 295 6.41 18.25 16.87
CA ARG A 295 5.57 18.50 15.68
C ARG A 295 5.06 17.22 15.02
N GLN A 296 5.94 16.25 14.80
CA GLN A 296 5.60 14.95 14.20
C GLN A 296 4.74 14.08 15.11
N SER A 297 4.97 14.12 16.43
CA SER A 297 4.14 13.38 17.40
C SER A 297 2.70 13.88 17.42
N VAL A 298 2.51 15.20 17.42
CA VAL A 298 1.18 15.85 17.35
C VAL A 298 0.47 15.47 16.06
N LEU A 299 1.15 15.56 14.91
CA LEU A 299 0.56 15.22 13.62
C LEU A 299 0.13 13.74 13.56
N ARG A 300 0.93 12.82 14.08
CA ARG A 300 0.57 11.38 14.17
C ARG A 300 -0.64 11.13 15.06
N GLU A 301 -0.71 11.79 16.23
CA GLU A 301 -1.85 11.64 17.14
C GLU A 301 -3.16 12.16 16.52
N LEU A 302 -3.10 13.29 15.80
CA LEU A 302 -4.27 13.85 15.13
C LEU A 302 -4.74 12.97 13.96
N PHE A 303 -3.82 12.48 13.11
CA PHE A 303 -4.19 11.53 12.05
C PHE A 303 -4.77 10.23 12.61
N GLN A 304 -4.27 9.72 13.74
CA GLN A 304 -4.83 8.54 14.40
C GLN A 304 -6.27 8.78 14.86
N LYS A 305 -6.58 9.96 15.42
CA LYS A 305 -7.94 10.33 15.84
C LYS A 305 -8.88 10.62 14.66
N ALA A 306 -8.37 11.18 13.56
CA ALA A 306 -9.14 11.35 12.32
C ALA A 306 -9.54 9.98 11.73
N GLN A 307 -8.58 9.04 11.63
CA GLN A 307 -8.81 7.67 11.17
C GLN A 307 -9.78 6.86 12.04
N GLN A 308 -10.06 7.32 13.26
CA GLN A 308 -11.07 6.72 14.16
C GLN A 308 -12.51 7.23 13.89
N GLY A 309 -12.71 8.06 12.87
CA GLY A 309 -14.05 8.48 12.39
C GLY A 309 -14.48 9.89 12.83
N ASN A 310 -13.54 10.82 12.99
CA ASN A 310 -13.84 12.22 13.32
C ASN A 310 -13.42 13.16 12.17
N ASP A 311 -14.27 13.26 11.16
CA ASP A 311 -14.05 14.02 9.92
C ASP A 311 -13.75 15.52 10.17
N ALA A 312 -14.22 16.09 11.29
CA ALA A 312 -13.90 17.47 11.67
C ALA A 312 -12.41 17.69 11.98
N LEU A 313 -11.65 16.61 12.20
CA LEU A 313 -10.19 16.67 12.38
C LEU A 313 -9.42 16.65 11.06
N ASP A 314 -10.01 16.23 9.93
CA ASP A 314 -9.27 16.10 8.67
C ASP A 314 -8.76 17.47 8.16
N GLU A 315 -9.57 18.53 8.31
CA GLU A 315 -9.16 19.89 7.94
C GLU A 315 -7.97 20.36 8.80
N VAL A 316 -8.00 20.07 10.11
CA VAL A 316 -6.92 20.42 11.05
C VAL A 316 -5.67 19.59 10.77
N CYS A 317 -5.81 18.28 10.52
CA CYS A 317 -4.72 17.38 10.16
C CYS A 317 -4.03 17.85 8.88
N PHE A 318 -4.81 18.22 7.85
CA PHE A 318 -4.31 18.83 6.63
C PHE A 318 -3.51 20.12 6.93
N LYS A 319 -4.08 21.06 7.69
CA LYS A 319 -3.42 22.34 7.99
C LYS A 319 -2.09 22.14 8.73
N ILE A 320 -2.05 21.27 9.75
CA ILE A 320 -0.83 20.97 10.52
C ILE A 320 0.17 20.17 9.68
N CYS A 321 -0.28 19.26 8.81
CA CYS A 321 0.59 18.56 7.85
C CYS A 321 1.29 19.55 6.90
N VAL A 322 0.57 20.56 6.40
CA VAL A 322 1.13 21.64 5.59
C VAL A 322 2.13 22.48 6.39
N CYS A 323 1.79 22.91 7.61
CA CYS A 323 2.70 23.68 8.46
C CYS A 323 4.01 22.93 8.74
N ASN A 324 3.92 21.63 9.10
CA ASN A 324 5.08 20.77 9.30
C ASN A 324 5.91 20.61 8.02
N THR A 325 5.26 20.33 6.88
CA THR A 325 5.96 20.15 5.60
C THR A 325 6.74 21.39 5.20
N VAL A 326 6.17 22.59 5.38
CA VAL A 326 6.86 23.85 5.08
C VAL A 326 8.03 24.08 6.05
N CYS A 327 7.87 23.73 7.34
CA CYS A 327 8.95 23.77 8.33
C CYS A 327 10.10 22.82 7.94
N ASP A 328 9.77 21.57 7.61
CA ASP A 328 10.71 20.52 7.18
C ASP A 328 11.46 20.95 5.92
N VAL A 329 10.78 21.51 4.92
CA VAL A 329 11.39 22.08 3.71
C VAL A 329 12.38 23.21 4.03
N LEU A 330 12.04 24.14 4.92
CA LEU A 330 12.93 25.24 5.32
C LEU A 330 14.15 24.73 6.09
N GLN A 331 13.97 23.76 6.99
CA GLN A 331 15.07 23.08 7.68
C GLN A 331 15.92 22.22 6.73
N GLY A 332 15.35 21.74 5.61
CA GLY A 332 16.00 20.87 4.63
C GLY A 332 15.85 19.38 4.91
N GLN A 333 14.78 19.01 5.61
CA GLN A 333 14.35 17.64 5.85
C GLN A 333 13.55 17.09 4.65
N ILE A 334 13.27 15.78 4.69
CA ILE A 334 12.47 15.09 3.66
C ILE A 334 10.98 15.39 3.89
N ILE A 335 10.22 15.58 2.80
CA ILE A 335 8.76 15.77 2.84
C ILE A 335 8.08 14.47 3.30
N ASP A 336 7.19 14.59 4.29
CA ASP A 336 6.43 13.48 4.87
C ASP A 336 5.43 12.87 3.87
N ILE A 337 5.22 11.54 3.91
CA ILE A 337 4.40 10.85 2.90
C ILE A 337 2.90 11.21 3.01
N GLN A 338 2.44 11.62 4.20
CA GLN A 338 1.09 12.14 4.44
C GLN A 338 0.81 13.40 3.62
N PHE A 339 1.80 14.28 3.40
CA PHE A 339 1.65 15.44 2.51
C PHE A 339 1.44 14.97 1.07
N CYS A 340 2.25 14.04 0.58
CA CYS A 340 2.11 13.50 -0.78
C CYS A 340 0.76 12.82 -1.01
N GLN A 341 0.19 12.16 0.01
CA GLN A 341 -1.17 11.60 -0.04
C GLN A 341 -2.23 12.70 -0.12
N LEU A 342 -2.15 13.73 0.73
CA LEU A 342 -3.11 14.85 0.76
C LEU A 342 -3.09 15.73 -0.50
N PHE A 343 -1.95 15.79 -1.19
CA PHE A 343 -1.71 16.57 -2.42
C PHE A 343 -1.66 15.72 -3.71
N LEU A 344 -2.06 14.44 -3.66
CA LEU A 344 -2.17 13.60 -4.87
C LEU A 344 -3.23 14.14 -5.86
N LYS A 345 -4.32 14.71 -5.32
CA LYS A 345 -5.36 15.46 -6.04
C LYS A 345 -5.80 16.66 -5.19
N PRO A 346 -5.05 17.77 -5.19
CA PRO A 346 -5.34 18.89 -4.32
C PRO A 346 -6.50 19.72 -4.86
N THR A 347 -7.31 20.27 -3.95
CA THR A 347 -8.33 21.27 -4.27
C THR A 347 -7.70 22.67 -4.30
N LYS A 348 -8.39 23.64 -4.88
CA LYS A 348 -8.01 25.06 -4.84
C LYS A 348 -7.69 25.52 -3.40
N GLU A 349 -8.60 25.26 -2.47
CA GLU A 349 -8.47 25.65 -1.05
C GLU A 349 -7.19 25.09 -0.40
N LYS A 350 -6.81 23.85 -0.73
CA LYS A 350 -5.57 23.23 -0.22
C LYS A 350 -4.31 23.91 -0.77
N ILE A 351 -4.34 24.37 -2.02
CA ILE A 351 -3.26 25.13 -2.64
C ILE A 351 -3.20 26.56 -2.08
N ASP A 352 -4.34 27.23 -1.94
CA ASP A 352 -4.45 28.58 -1.35
C ASP A 352 -3.88 28.58 0.09
N PHE A 353 -4.27 27.62 0.94
CA PHE A 353 -3.71 27.50 2.30
C PHE A 353 -2.21 27.18 2.30
N LEU A 354 -1.72 26.31 1.40
CA LEU A 354 -0.29 26.04 1.26
C LEU A 354 0.50 27.30 0.89
N LEU A 355 -0.04 28.14 0.00
CA LEU A 355 0.58 29.41 -0.39
C LEU A 355 0.56 30.43 0.75
N GLU A 356 -0.51 30.48 1.55
CA GLU A 356 -0.59 31.26 2.79
C GLU A 356 0.52 30.84 3.78
N VAL A 357 0.65 29.54 4.06
CA VAL A 357 1.66 29.00 4.98
C VAL A 357 3.07 29.30 4.47
N CYS A 358 3.35 29.03 3.19
CA CYS A 358 4.65 29.32 2.57
C CYS A 358 5.01 30.81 2.69
N SER A 359 4.04 31.71 2.53
CA SER A 359 4.25 33.16 2.58
C SER A 359 4.46 33.68 4.00
N ARG A 360 3.74 33.15 4.99
CA ARG A 360 3.97 33.47 6.41
C ARG A 360 5.27 32.88 6.96
N SER A 361 5.74 31.77 6.41
CA SER A 361 6.94 31.06 6.90
C SER A 361 8.27 31.65 6.39
N ILE A 362 8.27 32.67 5.52
CA ILE A 362 9.50 33.31 5.03
C ILE A 362 9.34 34.82 4.84
N ASN A 363 10.05 35.61 5.64
CA ASN A 363 10.19 37.05 5.40
C ASN A 363 11.21 37.29 4.27
N LEU A 364 10.76 37.67 3.08
CA LEU A 364 11.61 37.83 1.90
C LEU A 364 12.67 38.93 2.03
N GLU A 365 12.47 39.92 2.90
CA GLU A 365 13.41 41.03 3.09
C GLU A 365 14.60 40.62 3.98
N THR A 366 14.36 39.79 4.98
CA THR A 366 15.38 39.37 5.97
C THR A 366 15.89 37.94 5.80
N ALA A 367 15.18 37.08 5.05
CA ALA A 367 15.55 35.68 4.90
C ALA A 367 16.83 35.47 4.07
N SER A 368 17.62 34.49 4.51
CA SER A 368 18.85 34.08 3.84
C SER A 368 18.62 33.50 2.44
N GLU A 369 19.61 33.65 1.57
CA GLU A 369 19.60 33.13 0.20
C GLU A 369 19.54 31.59 0.12
N SER A 370 19.79 30.90 1.24
CA SER A 370 19.60 29.45 1.37
C SER A 370 18.11 29.11 1.51
N LEU A 371 17.40 29.79 2.42
CA LEU A 371 15.96 29.58 2.65
C LEU A 371 15.13 29.94 1.42
N LYS A 372 15.46 31.05 0.76
CA LYS A 372 14.83 31.47 -0.51
C LYS A 372 14.94 30.38 -1.58
N ARG A 373 16.13 29.81 -1.77
CA ARG A 373 16.36 28.70 -2.72
C ARG A 373 15.62 27.41 -2.35
N LYS A 374 15.55 27.04 -1.07
CA LYS A 374 14.77 25.87 -0.61
C LYS A 374 13.28 26.04 -0.94
N MET A 375 12.70 27.21 -0.62
CA MET A 375 11.29 27.51 -0.92
C MET A 375 11.02 27.54 -2.43
N ALA A 376 11.90 28.18 -3.22
CA ALA A 376 11.79 28.22 -4.68
C ALA A 376 11.81 26.80 -5.28
N ALA A 377 12.72 25.93 -4.81
CA ALA A 377 12.81 24.55 -5.26
C ALA A 377 11.56 23.74 -4.90
N PHE A 378 11.02 23.91 -3.69
CA PHE A 378 9.78 23.25 -3.26
C PHE A 378 8.59 23.63 -4.15
N LEU A 379 8.33 24.93 -4.35
CA LEU A 379 7.21 25.38 -5.19
C LEU A 379 7.39 24.97 -6.67
N LYS A 380 8.62 24.98 -7.19
CA LYS A 380 8.94 24.48 -8.54
C LYS A 380 8.63 22.99 -8.68
N ASN A 381 9.05 22.17 -7.71
CA ASN A 381 8.79 20.73 -7.71
C ASN A 381 7.31 20.41 -7.52
N LEU A 382 6.59 21.18 -6.71
CA LEU A 382 5.13 21.07 -6.57
C LEU A 382 4.42 21.29 -7.92
N CYS A 383 4.75 22.37 -8.63
CA CYS A 383 4.21 22.63 -9.97
C CYS A 383 4.48 21.50 -10.97
N LEU A 384 5.65 20.85 -10.91
CA LEU A 384 5.98 19.69 -11.77
C LEU A 384 5.16 18.43 -11.41
N GLY A 385 4.71 18.31 -10.16
CA GLY A 385 3.86 17.20 -9.70
C GLY A 385 2.40 17.30 -10.12
N LEU A 386 1.88 18.51 -10.35
CA LEU A 386 0.47 18.76 -10.65
C LEU A 386 0.12 18.50 -12.12
N GLU A 387 -0.99 17.80 -12.37
CA GLU A 387 -1.51 17.56 -13.72
C GLU A 387 -2.43 18.69 -14.21
N ASP A 388 -3.12 19.38 -13.29
CA ASP A 388 -4.05 20.45 -13.63
C ASP A 388 -3.33 21.80 -13.80
N LEU A 389 -3.33 22.29 -15.04
CA LEU A 389 -2.79 23.60 -15.40
C LEU A 389 -3.43 24.76 -14.63
N GLN A 390 -4.69 24.65 -14.18
CA GLN A 390 -5.34 25.72 -13.40
C GLN A 390 -4.65 25.93 -12.04
N LEU A 391 -4.31 24.83 -11.35
CA LEU A 391 -3.57 24.86 -10.08
C LEU A 391 -2.11 25.30 -10.28
N VAL A 392 -1.47 24.89 -11.38
CA VAL A 392 -0.14 25.39 -11.76
C VAL A 392 -0.17 26.89 -12.01
N PHE A 393 -1.19 27.41 -12.71
CA PHE A 393 -1.32 28.85 -12.95
C PHE A 393 -1.53 29.61 -11.64
N MET A 394 -2.40 29.13 -10.75
CA MET A 394 -2.62 29.67 -9.41
C MET A 394 -1.31 29.84 -8.63
N ILE A 395 -0.50 28.76 -8.50
CA ILE A 395 0.82 28.83 -7.85
C ILE A 395 1.74 29.81 -8.58
N SER A 396 1.83 29.72 -9.91
CA SER A 396 2.75 30.54 -10.71
C SER A 396 2.43 32.04 -10.66
N SER A 397 1.16 32.38 -10.44
CA SER A 397 0.67 33.76 -10.30
C SER A 397 0.85 34.35 -8.91
N HIS A 398 1.13 33.50 -7.91
CA HIS A 398 1.24 33.92 -6.52
C HIS A 398 2.48 34.79 -6.29
N GLU A 399 2.34 35.86 -5.50
CA GLU A 399 3.39 36.87 -5.27
C GLU A 399 4.72 36.25 -4.80
N LEU A 400 4.65 35.31 -3.85
CA LEU A 400 5.82 34.57 -3.35
C LEU A 400 6.57 33.84 -4.49
N PHE A 401 5.85 33.20 -5.41
CA PHE A 401 6.44 32.47 -6.52
C PHE A 401 7.12 33.42 -7.52
N MET A 402 6.46 34.55 -7.79
CA MET A 402 6.96 35.60 -8.67
C MET A 402 8.22 36.28 -8.11
N LYS A 403 8.32 36.46 -6.78
CA LYS A 403 9.50 37.02 -6.11
C LYS A 403 10.66 36.03 -5.93
N LEU A 404 10.38 34.72 -5.81
CA LEU A 404 11.40 33.69 -5.56
C LEU A 404 12.05 33.12 -6.83
N LEU A 405 11.31 32.99 -7.93
CA LEU A 405 11.84 32.44 -9.20
C LEU A 405 12.10 33.55 -10.23
N LYS A 406 13.25 33.44 -10.91
CA LYS A 406 13.61 34.31 -12.04
C LYS A 406 12.64 34.13 -13.20
N ASP A 407 12.40 35.22 -13.93
CA ASP A 407 11.46 35.30 -15.05
C ASP A 407 11.62 34.16 -16.07
N ASP A 408 12.86 33.83 -16.42
CA ASP A 408 13.19 32.79 -17.42
C ASP A 408 12.92 31.38 -16.90
N GLU A 409 13.14 31.13 -15.60
CA GLU A 409 12.80 29.83 -14.99
C GLU A 409 11.28 29.62 -14.93
N ARG A 410 10.51 30.69 -14.65
CA ARG A 410 9.04 30.63 -14.67
C ARG A 410 8.51 30.37 -16.09
N LYS A 411 9.07 31.05 -17.10
CA LYS A 411 8.74 30.81 -18.52
C LYS A 411 9.04 29.38 -18.94
N LEU A 412 10.22 28.85 -18.60
CA LEU A 412 10.61 27.48 -18.90
C LEU A 412 9.68 26.46 -18.22
N LEU A 413 9.33 26.67 -16.95
CA LEU A 413 8.40 25.80 -16.22
C LEU A 413 7.01 25.79 -16.87
N VAL A 414 6.44 26.95 -17.18
CA VAL A 414 5.11 27.06 -17.80
C VAL A 414 5.10 26.45 -19.21
N ASP A 415 6.17 26.60 -19.98
CA ASP A 415 6.34 25.95 -21.29
C ASP A 415 6.43 24.42 -21.17
N GLN A 416 7.21 23.89 -20.22
CA GLN A 416 7.27 22.46 -19.91
C GLN A 416 5.89 21.89 -19.53
N MET A 417 5.13 22.58 -18.67
CA MET A 417 3.80 22.15 -18.27
C MET A 417 2.78 22.21 -19.42
N ARG A 418 2.81 23.26 -20.26
CA ARG A 418 1.99 23.35 -21.48
C ARG A 418 2.30 22.24 -22.49
N LYS A 419 3.58 21.86 -22.63
CA LYS A 419 4.02 20.75 -23.49
C LYS A 419 3.56 19.38 -22.99
N ARG A 420 3.48 19.18 -21.66
CA ARG A 420 2.95 17.95 -21.05
C ARG A 420 1.46 17.72 -21.37
N SER A 421 0.68 18.79 -21.55
CA SER A 421 -0.76 18.73 -21.87
C SER A 421 -1.11 19.41 -23.21
N LEU A 422 -0.34 19.13 -24.25
CA LEU A 422 -0.46 19.81 -25.54
C LEU A 422 -1.83 19.55 -26.23
N ARG A 423 -2.66 20.59 -26.36
CA ARG A 423 -3.90 20.53 -27.17
C ARG A 423 -3.66 21.09 -28.57
N ILE A 424 -3.61 20.20 -29.57
CA ILE A 424 -3.53 20.57 -30.98
C ILE A 424 -4.94 20.57 -31.58
N ASN A 425 -5.32 21.69 -32.21
CA ASN A 425 -6.54 21.76 -33.02
C ASN A 425 -6.22 21.29 -34.45
N LEU A 426 -6.76 20.14 -34.85
CA LEU A 426 -6.64 19.61 -36.21
C LEU A 426 -7.89 19.96 -37.02
N SER A 427 -7.72 20.31 -38.31
CA SER A 427 -8.87 20.47 -39.21
C SER A 427 -9.48 19.12 -39.53
N THR A 428 -10.80 19.01 -39.36
CA THR A 428 -11.60 17.85 -39.77
C THR A 428 -12.22 18.03 -41.17
N LYS A 429 -12.13 19.23 -41.76
CA LYS A 429 -12.69 19.51 -43.08
C LYS A 429 -11.70 19.05 -44.17
N PRO A 430 -12.14 18.26 -45.18
CA PRO A 430 -11.31 17.95 -46.34
C PRO A 430 -11.02 19.22 -47.15
N VAL A 431 -9.87 19.26 -47.83
CA VAL A 431 -9.47 20.42 -48.65
C VAL A 431 -10.28 20.42 -49.95
N THR A 432 -11.32 21.26 -49.99
CA THR A 432 -12.12 21.52 -51.20
C THR A 432 -11.56 22.74 -51.94
N SER A 433 -10.61 22.53 -52.85
CA SER A 433 -9.95 23.60 -53.62
C SER A 433 -10.76 24.09 -54.84
N PHE A 434 -12.09 24.07 -54.76
CA PHE A 434 -12.99 24.49 -55.83
C PHE A 434 -13.57 25.87 -55.52
N TYR A 435 -13.71 26.72 -56.54
CA TYR A 435 -14.34 28.03 -56.42
C TYR A 435 -15.86 27.89 -56.28
N ASP A 436 -16.52 28.72 -55.47
CA ASP A 436 -17.94 28.54 -55.13
C ASP A 436 -18.92 28.79 -56.30
N ILE A 437 -18.48 29.49 -57.36
CA ILE A 437 -19.30 29.77 -58.55
C ILE A 437 -18.48 29.49 -59.82
N PRO A 438 -18.53 28.27 -60.37
CA PRO A 438 -17.92 27.97 -61.67
C PRO A 438 -18.73 28.59 -62.82
N ALA A 439 -18.04 29.25 -63.76
CA ALA A 439 -18.68 29.79 -64.97
C ALA A 439 -19.14 28.71 -65.98
N SER A 440 -18.86 27.43 -65.72
CA SER A 440 -19.24 26.30 -66.58
C SER A 440 -20.11 25.29 -65.83
N ALA A 441 -21.22 24.89 -66.45
CA ALA A 441 -22.11 23.84 -65.95
C ALA A 441 -21.41 22.48 -65.73
N SER A 442 -20.38 22.16 -66.53
CA SER A 442 -19.62 20.90 -66.34
C SER A 442 -18.78 20.91 -65.06
N VAL A 443 -18.28 22.09 -64.67
CA VAL A 443 -17.46 22.25 -63.46
C VAL A 443 -18.34 22.31 -62.22
N SER A 444 -19.52 22.96 -62.28
CA SER A 444 -20.47 22.94 -61.17
C SER A 444 -21.07 21.55 -60.92
N ILE A 445 -21.41 20.79 -61.98
CA ILE A 445 -21.82 19.38 -61.86
C ILE A 445 -20.69 18.55 -61.21
N GLY A 446 -19.44 18.66 -61.69
CA GLY A 446 -18.30 17.94 -61.10
C GLY A 446 -18.02 18.32 -59.64
N GLN A 447 -18.22 19.58 -59.27
CA GLN A 447 -18.10 20.07 -57.89
C GLN A 447 -19.22 19.54 -56.99
N LEU A 448 -20.46 19.48 -57.47
CA LEU A 448 -21.58 18.87 -56.77
C LEU A 448 -21.40 17.35 -56.61
N GLU A 449 -20.96 16.64 -57.65
CA GLU A 449 -20.61 15.21 -57.57
C GLU A 449 -19.49 14.97 -56.53
N HIS A 450 -18.45 15.79 -56.51
CA HIS A 450 -17.38 15.69 -55.52
C HIS A 450 -17.87 16.01 -54.09
N GLN A 451 -18.71 17.04 -53.93
CA GLN A 451 -19.36 17.32 -52.64
C GLN A 451 -20.28 16.18 -52.20
N LEU A 452 -20.98 15.51 -53.12
CA LEU A 452 -21.82 14.35 -52.83
C LEU A 452 -20.98 13.15 -52.35
N ILE A 453 -19.80 12.93 -52.94
CA ILE A 453 -18.84 11.92 -52.46
C ILE A 453 -18.41 12.21 -51.02
N LEU A 454 -17.96 13.46 -50.75
CA LEU A 454 -17.48 13.88 -49.43
C LEU A 454 -18.58 14.05 -48.37
N SER A 455 -19.84 14.27 -48.76
CA SER A 455 -20.94 14.49 -47.84
C SER A 455 -21.32 13.22 -47.08
N VAL A 456 -21.50 13.37 -45.77
CA VAL A 456 -21.88 12.30 -44.84
C VAL A 456 -23.27 12.53 -44.24
N ASP A 457 -23.73 13.78 -44.20
CA ASP A 457 -25.06 14.16 -43.73
C ASP A 457 -26.16 13.80 -44.76
N PRO A 458 -27.18 12.99 -44.39
CA PRO A 458 -28.30 12.66 -45.26
C PRO A 458 -29.05 13.85 -45.84
N TRP A 459 -29.18 14.95 -45.08
CA TRP A 459 -29.86 16.15 -45.56
C TRP A 459 -29.07 16.81 -46.70
N ARG A 460 -27.77 17.05 -46.51
CA ARG A 460 -26.90 17.61 -47.58
C ARG A 460 -26.81 16.69 -48.80
N ILE A 461 -26.74 15.36 -48.60
CA ILE A 461 -26.79 14.37 -49.69
C ILE A 461 -28.08 14.54 -50.52
N ARG A 462 -29.24 14.64 -49.86
CA ARG A 462 -30.53 14.85 -50.53
C ARG A 462 -30.58 16.18 -51.29
N GLN A 463 -30.09 17.27 -50.71
CA GLN A 463 -30.05 18.58 -51.39
C GLN A 463 -29.21 18.53 -52.67
N ILE A 464 -28.00 17.97 -52.60
CA ILE A 464 -27.12 17.86 -53.77
C ILE A 464 -27.73 16.97 -54.86
N LEU A 465 -28.42 15.88 -54.49
CA LEU A 465 -29.10 15.01 -55.46
C LEU A 465 -30.29 15.70 -56.14
N ILE A 466 -31.08 16.50 -55.41
CA ILE A 466 -32.16 17.32 -55.99
C ILE A 466 -31.59 18.34 -56.98
N GLU A 467 -30.48 19.00 -56.63
CA GLU A 467 -29.79 19.98 -57.48
C GLU A 467 -29.24 19.32 -58.76
N LEU A 468 -28.56 18.17 -58.64
CA LEU A 468 -28.03 17.41 -59.78
C LEU A 468 -29.11 16.88 -60.73
N HIS A 469 -30.21 16.33 -60.20
CA HIS A 469 -31.38 15.89 -61.00
C HIS A 469 -32.17 17.08 -61.59
N GLY A 470 -32.08 18.27 -61.01
CA GLY A 470 -32.64 19.50 -61.59
C GLY A 470 -31.80 20.10 -62.72
N MET A 471 -30.49 19.88 -62.70
CA MET A 471 -29.54 20.38 -63.71
C MET A 471 -29.29 19.43 -64.87
N THR A 472 -29.73 18.17 -64.80
CA THR A 472 -29.46 17.14 -65.82
C THR A 472 -30.68 16.28 -66.13
N SER A 473 -30.85 15.89 -67.39
CA SER A 473 -31.95 15.00 -67.81
C SER A 473 -31.58 13.52 -67.62
N GLU A 474 -32.32 12.82 -66.77
CA GLU A 474 -32.33 11.35 -66.61
C GLU A 474 -30.99 10.65 -66.32
N ARG A 475 -29.95 11.40 -65.92
CA ARG A 475 -28.67 10.81 -65.53
C ARG A 475 -28.79 10.10 -64.19
N GLN A 476 -28.12 8.94 -64.08
CA GLN A 476 -28.04 8.18 -62.84
C GLN A 476 -26.78 8.58 -62.05
N PHE A 477 -26.95 8.92 -60.77
CA PHE A 477 -25.88 9.40 -59.90
C PHE A 477 -25.43 8.37 -58.85
N TRP A 478 -26.16 7.26 -58.68
CA TRP A 478 -25.77 6.18 -57.78
C TRP A 478 -24.46 5.46 -58.19
N THR A 479 -24.02 5.61 -59.44
CA THR A 479 -22.79 5.01 -59.97
C THR A 479 -21.55 5.92 -59.91
N ILE A 480 -21.64 7.15 -59.37
CA ILE A 480 -20.51 8.11 -59.33
C ILE A 480 -19.26 7.51 -58.67
N SER A 481 -19.43 6.68 -57.63
CA SER A 481 -18.32 6.03 -56.93
C SER A 481 -18.38 4.52 -57.06
N ASN A 482 -17.31 3.93 -57.60
CA ASN A 482 -17.10 2.48 -57.61
C ASN A 482 -16.92 1.86 -56.20
N LYS A 483 -16.81 2.69 -55.14
CA LYS A 483 -16.74 2.24 -53.75
C LYS A 483 -18.10 2.10 -53.07
N TRP A 484 -19.20 2.45 -53.76
CA TRP A 484 -20.56 2.37 -53.23
C TRP A 484 -21.18 1.00 -53.50
N GLU A 485 -20.71 0.01 -52.75
CA GLU A 485 -21.16 -1.38 -52.86
C GLU A 485 -22.42 -1.63 -52.02
N VAL A 486 -23.53 -1.95 -52.67
CA VAL A 486 -24.75 -2.46 -52.03
C VAL A 486 -24.88 -3.96 -52.35
N PRO A 487 -25.13 -4.85 -51.38
CA PRO A 487 -25.29 -6.27 -51.64
C PRO A 487 -26.41 -6.56 -52.66
N ASN A 488 -26.11 -7.40 -53.66
CA ASN A 488 -27.02 -7.74 -54.78
C ASN A 488 -28.43 -8.16 -54.33
N VAL A 489 -28.53 -8.79 -53.16
CA VAL A 489 -29.79 -9.18 -52.48
C VAL A 489 -30.77 -8.00 -52.34
N TYR A 490 -30.26 -6.81 -52.07
CA TYR A 490 -31.04 -5.56 -51.97
C TYR A 490 -30.92 -4.70 -53.22
N GLY A 491 -29.80 -4.78 -53.94
CA GLY A 491 -29.57 -4.02 -55.17
C GLY A 491 -30.69 -4.15 -56.20
N ASN A 492 -31.14 -5.38 -56.49
CA ASN A 492 -32.23 -5.61 -57.46
C ASN A 492 -33.57 -4.98 -57.03
N VAL A 493 -33.86 -4.96 -55.72
CA VAL A 493 -35.09 -4.36 -55.18
C VAL A 493 -35.02 -2.83 -55.24
N ILE A 494 -33.88 -2.25 -54.87
CA ILE A 494 -33.64 -0.80 -54.92
C ILE A 494 -33.67 -0.29 -56.37
N LEU A 495 -33.03 -1.00 -57.30
CA LEU A 495 -32.99 -0.60 -58.70
C LEU A 495 -34.36 -0.69 -59.41
N GLY A 496 -35.32 -1.45 -58.86
CA GLY A 496 -36.71 -1.51 -59.32
C GLY A 496 -37.56 -0.26 -59.00
N ILE A 497 -37.04 0.71 -58.24
CA ILE A 497 -37.74 1.97 -57.94
C ILE A 497 -37.85 2.82 -59.22
N LYS A 498 -39.09 3.20 -59.58
CA LYS A 498 -39.41 3.96 -60.80
C LYS A 498 -38.94 5.42 -60.77
N ASP A 499 -38.96 6.06 -59.60
CA ASP A 499 -38.45 7.43 -59.45
C ASP A 499 -36.92 7.43 -59.35
N ASN A 500 -36.27 8.11 -60.30
CA ASN A 500 -34.82 8.20 -60.40
C ASN A 500 -34.21 8.88 -59.16
N LEU A 501 -34.84 9.92 -58.61
CA LEU A 501 -34.33 10.65 -57.45
C LEU A 501 -34.39 9.79 -56.19
N THR A 502 -35.53 9.16 -55.90
CA THR A 502 -35.69 8.26 -54.75
C THR A 502 -34.79 7.04 -54.87
N ARG A 503 -34.66 6.44 -56.07
CA ARG A 503 -33.73 5.32 -56.30
C ARG A 503 -32.29 5.69 -55.96
N ASP A 504 -31.80 6.82 -56.49
CA ASP A 504 -30.43 7.27 -56.28
C ASP A 504 -30.19 7.63 -54.81
N LEU A 505 -31.12 8.33 -54.16
CA LEU A 505 -31.05 8.66 -52.74
C LEU A 505 -31.01 7.39 -51.86
N VAL A 506 -31.87 6.42 -52.12
CA VAL A 506 -31.92 5.13 -51.41
C VAL A 506 -30.63 4.34 -51.62
N TYR A 507 -30.12 4.25 -52.85
CA TYR A 507 -28.88 3.53 -53.11
C TYR A 507 -27.68 4.19 -52.39
N ILE A 508 -27.55 5.52 -52.50
CA ILE A 508 -26.41 6.27 -51.96
C ILE A 508 -26.41 6.28 -50.43
N LEU A 509 -27.57 6.47 -49.78
CA LEU A 509 -27.67 6.38 -48.32
C LEU A 509 -27.39 4.95 -47.82
N MET A 510 -27.80 3.91 -48.55
CA MET A 510 -27.56 2.51 -48.19
C MET A 510 -26.07 2.19 -48.30
N ALA A 511 -25.44 2.56 -49.42
CA ALA A 511 -24.01 2.36 -49.65
C ALA A 511 -23.15 3.13 -48.64
N LYS A 512 -23.45 4.42 -48.39
CA LYS A 512 -22.74 5.23 -47.38
C LYS A 512 -22.97 4.71 -45.96
N GLY A 513 -24.19 4.29 -45.61
CA GLY A 513 -24.50 3.68 -44.30
C GLY A 513 -23.71 2.39 -44.07
N LEU A 514 -23.71 1.48 -45.06
CA LEU A 514 -22.91 0.24 -45.03
C LEU A 514 -21.41 0.53 -44.95
N HIS A 515 -20.92 1.52 -45.69
CA HIS A 515 -19.52 1.96 -45.60
C HIS A 515 -19.19 2.50 -44.20
N CYS A 516 -20.04 3.38 -43.63
CA CYS A 516 -19.90 3.90 -42.27
C CYS A 516 -19.89 2.78 -41.20
N CYS A 517 -20.72 1.73 -41.36
CA CYS A 517 -20.65 0.53 -40.52
C CYS A 517 -19.29 -0.18 -40.65
N ALA A 518 -18.79 -0.39 -41.87
CA ALA A 518 -17.51 -1.05 -42.10
C ALA A 518 -16.32 -0.29 -41.49
N ILE A 519 -16.32 1.05 -41.56
CA ILE A 519 -15.31 1.91 -40.92
C ILE A 519 -15.60 2.21 -39.43
N LYS A 520 -16.62 1.58 -38.84
CA LYS A 520 -17.03 1.71 -37.42
C LYS A 520 -17.41 3.12 -36.96
N VAL A 521 -17.95 3.96 -37.85
CA VAL A 521 -18.44 5.30 -37.52
C VAL A 521 -19.96 5.25 -37.31
N SER A 522 -20.39 5.11 -36.06
CA SER A 522 -21.78 4.80 -35.69
C SER A 522 -22.79 5.92 -35.96
N LYS A 523 -22.47 7.17 -35.59
CA LYS A 523 -23.43 8.30 -35.64
C LYS A 523 -24.02 8.56 -37.05
N PRO A 524 -23.23 8.62 -38.15
CA PRO A 524 -23.78 8.80 -39.49
C PRO A 524 -24.59 7.59 -39.98
N SER A 525 -24.20 6.37 -39.61
CA SER A 525 -24.96 5.18 -39.97
C SER A 525 -26.35 5.18 -39.32
N GLN A 526 -26.43 5.53 -38.03
CA GLN A 526 -27.70 5.71 -37.32
C GLN A 526 -28.57 6.80 -37.95
N LEU A 527 -27.98 7.93 -38.36
CA LEU A 527 -28.70 8.98 -39.06
C LEU A 527 -29.21 8.53 -40.43
N ALA A 528 -28.41 7.79 -41.20
CA ALA A 528 -28.85 7.22 -42.48
C ALA A 528 -30.02 6.23 -42.29
N VAL A 529 -29.95 5.32 -41.31
CA VAL A 529 -31.04 4.39 -40.98
C VAL A 529 -32.30 5.14 -40.52
N SER A 530 -32.19 6.14 -39.66
CA SER A 530 -33.34 6.95 -39.23
C SER A 530 -33.99 7.70 -40.40
N TRP A 531 -33.18 8.20 -41.35
CA TRP A 531 -33.70 8.80 -42.59
C TRP A 531 -34.39 7.77 -43.49
N PHE A 532 -33.91 6.53 -43.57
CA PHE A 532 -34.62 5.44 -44.26
C PHE A 532 -35.97 5.13 -43.62
N GLU A 533 -36.03 5.06 -42.29
CA GLU A 533 -37.28 4.81 -41.55
C GLU A 533 -38.27 5.97 -41.70
N GLN A 534 -37.78 7.21 -41.78
CA GLN A 534 -38.61 8.41 -42.05
C GLN A 534 -39.13 8.47 -43.50
N LEU A 535 -38.41 7.89 -44.46
CA LEU A 535 -38.81 7.80 -45.88
C LEU A 535 -39.93 6.77 -46.14
N LYS A 536 -40.66 6.30 -45.11
CA LYS A 536 -41.73 5.27 -45.17
C LYS A 536 -42.37 5.11 -46.55
N PHE A 537 -41.95 4.07 -47.28
CA PHE A 537 -42.73 3.56 -48.39
C PHE A 537 -44.09 3.09 -47.85
N ASN A 538 -45.18 3.74 -48.26
CA ASN A 538 -46.56 3.34 -47.95
C ASN A 538 -47.00 2.06 -48.71
N ASN A 539 -46.13 1.05 -48.75
CA ASN A 539 -46.44 -0.27 -49.31
C ASN A 539 -46.84 -1.22 -48.18
N ASN A 540 -48.14 -1.37 -47.97
CA ASN A 540 -48.76 -2.37 -47.06
C ASN A 540 -48.61 -3.82 -47.59
N ASN A 541 -47.49 -4.17 -48.22
CA ASN A 541 -47.30 -5.46 -48.88
C ASN A 541 -46.38 -6.37 -48.06
N ASN A 542 -47.00 -7.36 -47.43
CA ASN A 542 -46.47 -8.61 -46.88
C ASN A 542 -44.99 -8.63 -46.41
N ILE A 543 -44.82 -8.59 -45.09
CA ILE A 543 -43.55 -8.78 -44.37
C ILE A 543 -42.89 -10.16 -44.65
N GLU A 544 -43.66 -11.11 -45.19
CA GLU A 544 -43.32 -12.53 -45.33
C GLU A 544 -42.24 -12.88 -46.37
N HIS A 545 -41.78 -11.93 -47.19
CA HIS A 545 -40.86 -12.18 -48.31
C HIS A 545 -39.60 -11.28 -48.36
N ILE A 546 -39.17 -10.73 -47.22
CA ILE A 546 -37.88 -10.00 -47.17
C ILE A 546 -36.71 -11.01 -47.19
N PRO A 547 -35.76 -10.92 -48.14
CA PRO A 547 -34.61 -11.82 -48.17
C PRO A 547 -33.65 -11.55 -47.00
N LEU A 548 -33.53 -12.52 -46.10
CA LEU A 548 -32.63 -12.49 -44.95
C LEU A 548 -31.18 -12.64 -45.39
N ARG A 549 -30.33 -11.68 -45.03
CA ARG A 549 -28.88 -11.77 -45.25
C ARG A 549 -28.25 -12.66 -44.18
N GLN A 550 -27.57 -13.72 -44.61
CA GLN A 550 -26.82 -14.67 -43.75
C GLN A 550 -25.93 -13.96 -42.71
N VAL A 551 -25.23 -12.88 -43.12
CA VAL A 551 -24.40 -12.03 -42.26
C VAL A 551 -25.17 -11.43 -41.07
N ILE A 552 -26.44 -11.05 -41.24
CA ILE A 552 -27.26 -10.50 -40.15
C ILE A 552 -27.59 -11.60 -39.14
N ALA A 553 -27.94 -12.80 -39.61
CA ALA A 553 -28.25 -13.92 -38.74
C ALA A 553 -27.05 -14.34 -37.87
N GLU A 554 -25.84 -14.44 -38.45
CA GLU A 554 -24.63 -14.76 -37.67
C GLU A 554 -24.25 -13.66 -36.67
N GLU A 555 -24.44 -12.37 -36.99
CA GLU A 555 -24.24 -11.26 -36.04
C GLU A 555 -25.27 -11.27 -34.90
N CYS A 556 -26.55 -11.51 -35.18
CA CYS A 556 -27.59 -11.60 -34.17
C CYS A 556 -27.38 -12.79 -33.21
N VAL A 557 -27.00 -13.96 -33.72
CA VAL A 557 -26.69 -15.12 -32.87
C VAL A 557 -25.42 -14.86 -32.04
N ALA A 558 -24.38 -14.26 -32.63
CA ALA A 558 -23.17 -13.89 -31.90
C ALA A 558 -23.47 -12.85 -30.80
N PHE A 559 -24.34 -11.88 -31.05
CA PHE A 559 -24.80 -10.91 -30.06
C PHE A 559 -25.50 -11.60 -28.87
N LEU A 560 -26.47 -12.48 -29.13
CA LEU A 560 -27.21 -13.21 -28.10
C LEU A 560 -26.30 -14.11 -27.24
N LEU A 561 -25.37 -14.84 -27.88
CA LEU A 561 -24.36 -15.64 -27.16
C LEU A 561 -23.44 -14.76 -26.31
N ASN A 562 -23.02 -13.60 -26.82
CA ASN A 562 -22.16 -12.67 -26.10
C ASN A 562 -22.85 -12.00 -24.90
N TRP A 563 -24.17 -11.88 -24.93
CA TRP A 563 -24.99 -11.35 -23.82
C TRP A 563 -25.50 -12.44 -22.87
N ARG A 564 -25.11 -13.71 -23.08
CA ARG A 564 -25.55 -14.87 -22.29
C ARG A 564 -27.07 -15.11 -22.33
N GLU A 565 -27.72 -14.74 -23.43
CA GLU A 565 -29.16 -14.96 -23.70
C GLU A 565 -29.47 -16.43 -24.03
N ASN A 566 -28.98 -17.33 -23.19
CA ASN A 566 -29.00 -18.78 -23.39
C ASN A 566 -30.43 -19.33 -23.34
N GLU A 567 -31.31 -18.73 -22.54
CA GLU A 567 -32.71 -19.16 -22.43
C GLU A 567 -33.50 -18.84 -23.70
N TYR A 568 -33.28 -17.66 -24.28
CA TYR A 568 -33.88 -17.28 -25.55
C TYR A 568 -33.45 -18.24 -26.67
N LEU A 569 -32.14 -18.46 -26.81
CA LEU A 569 -31.57 -19.35 -27.83
C LEU A 569 -31.97 -20.83 -27.67
N THR A 570 -32.32 -21.28 -26.47
CA THR A 570 -32.72 -22.67 -26.21
C THR A 570 -34.23 -22.91 -26.29
N MET A 571 -35.05 -22.00 -25.76
CA MET A 571 -36.50 -22.21 -25.56
C MET A 571 -37.41 -21.42 -26.51
N GLN A 572 -36.95 -20.31 -27.10
CA GLN A 572 -37.82 -19.38 -27.83
C GLN A 572 -37.57 -19.33 -29.35
N VAL A 573 -36.60 -20.10 -29.88
CA VAL A 573 -36.26 -20.09 -31.30
C VAL A 573 -37.21 -20.97 -32.12
N PRO A 574 -37.87 -20.45 -33.18
CA PRO A 574 -38.73 -21.25 -34.06
C PRO A 574 -38.01 -22.41 -34.75
N LEU A 575 -38.59 -23.61 -34.65
CA LEU A 575 -38.02 -24.84 -35.23
C LEU A 575 -37.67 -24.75 -36.74
N PRO A 576 -38.45 -24.08 -37.61
CA PRO A 576 -38.07 -23.92 -39.02
C PRO A 576 -36.79 -23.11 -39.22
N LEU A 577 -36.50 -22.12 -38.36
CA LEU A 577 -35.25 -21.34 -38.42
C LEU A 577 -34.05 -22.16 -37.95
N VAL A 578 -34.25 -23.02 -36.95
CA VAL A 578 -33.22 -23.98 -36.48
C VAL A 578 -32.85 -25.00 -37.56
N GLN A 579 -33.80 -25.39 -38.41
CA GLN A 579 -33.56 -26.35 -39.50
C GLN A 579 -32.97 -25.70 -40.76
N THR A 580 -33.27 -24.43 -41.03
CA THR A 580 -32.86 -23.73 -42.26
C THR A 580 -31.57 -22.91 -42.10
N ASN A 581 -31.23 -22.45 -40.90
CA ASN A 581 -30.08 -21.57 -40.67
C ASN A 581 -29.01 -22.24 -39.76
N PRO A 582 -27.79 -22.51 -40.29
CA PRO A 582 -26.78 -23.27 -39.56
C PRO A 582 -26.18 -22.50 -38.37
N TYR A 583 -26.16 -21.16 -38.40
CA TYR A 583 -25.69 -20.35 -37.27
C TYR A 583 -26.68 -20.38 -36.11
N VAL A 584 -27.99 -20.36 -36.41
CA VAL A 584 -29.04 -20.49 -35.39
C VAL A 584 -28.95 -21.87 -34.73
N LYS A 585 -28.76 -22.93 -35.52
CA LYS A 585 -28.55 -24.29 -34.99
C LYS A 585 -27.30 -24.38 -34.09
N LEU A 586 -26.17 -23.85 -34.56
CA LEU A 586 -24.91 -23.83 -33.81
C LEU A 586 -25.04 -23.01 -32.51
N GLY A 587 -25.68 -21.84 -32.58
CA GLY A 587 -25.92 -20.98 -31.43
C GLY A 587 -26.80 -21.61 -30.37
N GLN A 588 -27.88 -22.30 -30.77
CA GLN A 588 -28.71 -23.09 -29.86
C GLN A 588 -27.89 -24.19 -29.15
N LEU A 589 -27.06 -24.93 -29.89
CA LEU A 589 -26.22 -25.99 -29.31
C LEU A 589 -25.14 -25.45 -28.36
N LEU A 590 -24.51 -24.32 -28.71
CA LEU A 590 -23.56 -23.62 -27.83
C LEU A 590 -24.23 -23.11 -26.56
N ALA A 591 -25.37 -22.43 -26.68
CA ALA A 591 -26.15 -21.94 -25.54
C ALA A 591 -26.61 -23.08 -24.62
N ALA A 592 -27.12 -24.18 -25.20
CA ALA A 592 -27.53 -25.37 -24.45
C ALA A 592 -26.35 -26.05 -23.74
N THR A 593 -25.17 -26.09 -24.36
CA THR A 593 -23.98 -26.67 -23.71
C THR A 593 -23.46 -25.75 -22.59
N CYS A 594 -23.44 -24.43 -22.82
CA CYS A 594 -22.96 -23.45 -21.83
C CYS A 594 -23.92 -23.28 -20.63
N LYS A 595 -25.24 -23.44 -20.83
CA LYS A 595 -26.24 -23.38 -19.74
C LYS A 595 -26.06 -24.52 -18.73
N GLU A 596 -25.67 -25.70 -19.20
CA GLU A 596 -25.54 -26.92 -18.39
C GLU A 596 -24.17 -27.05 -17.68
N LEU A 597 -23.20 -26.19 -17.97
CA LEU A 597 -21.92 -26.14 -17.25
C LEU A 597 -22.11 -25.37 -15.93
N PRO A 598 -21.77 -25.95 -14.76
CA PRO A 598 -20.82 -27.05 -14.53
C PRO A 598 -21.46 -28.43 -14.18
N GLY A 599 -22.75 -28.66 -14.45
CA GLY A 599 -23.47 -29.87 -14.05
C GLY A 599 -23.05 -31.14 -14.81
N PRO A 600 -22.58 -32.23 -14.16
CA PRO A 600 -21.90 -33.33 -14.85
C PRO A 600 -22.80 -34.37 -15.55
N LYS A 601 -24.13 -34.33 -15.36
CA LYS A 601 -25.06 -35.35 -15.90
C LYS A 601 -25.80 -34.89 -17.16
N GLU A 602 -26.35 -33.67 -17.17
CA GLU A 602 -27.20 -33.18 -18.26
C GLU A 602 -26.38 -32.53 -19.39
N SER A 603 -25.29 -31.83 -19.04
CA SER A 603 -24.33 -31.26 -20.00
C SER A 603 -23.78 -32.23 -21.03
N ARG A 604 -23.60 -33.52 -20.68
CA ARG A 604 -23.06 -34.54 -21.60
C ARG A 604 -23.95 -34.80 -22.81
N ARG A 605 -25.26 -34.57 -22.70
CA ARG A 605 -26.19 -34.77 -23.82
C ARG A 605 -26.07 -33.64 -24.84
N THR A 606 -26.16 -32.39 -24.39
CA THR A 606 -26.03 -31.21 -25.24
C THR A 606 -24.61 -31.07 -25.81
N ALA A 607 -23.58 -31.39 -25.01
CA ALA A 607 -22.20 -31.49 -25.46
C ALA A 607 -22.00 -32.56 -26.54
N LYS A 608 -22.68 -33.72 -26.47
CA LYS A 608 -22.60 -34.75 -27.51
C LYS A 608 -23.18 -34.24 -28.84
N ASP A 609 -24.33 -33.60 -28.82
CA ASP A 609 -24.97 -33.07 -30.04
C ASP A 609 -24.08 -31.98 -30.70
N LEU A 610 -23.46 -31.11 -29.90
CA LEU A 610 -22.49 -30.12 -30.38
C LEU A 610 -21.19 -30.76 -30.91
N TRP A 611 -20.68 -31.79 -30.22
CA TRP A 611 -19.50 -32.55 -30.63
C TRP A 611 -19.69 -33.20 -32.00
N GLU A 612 -20.81 -33.90 -32.23
CA GLU A 612 -21.09 -34.56 -33.50
C GLU A 612 -21.14 -33.56 -34.67
N VAL A 613 -21.77 -32.40 -34.49
CA VAL A 613 -21.82 -31.33 -35.50
C VAL A 613 -20.43 -30.77 -35.82
N VAL A 614 -19.59 -30.48 -34.82
CA VAL A 614 -18.25 -29.93 -35.06
C VAL A 614 -17.31 -30.97 -35.67
N VAL A 615 -17.41 -32.24 -35.28
CA VAL A 615 -16.65 -33.34 -35.92
C VAL A 615 -17.03 -33.48 -37.40
N GLN A 616 -18.32 -33.35 -37.75
CA GLN A 616 -18.77 -33.35 -39.14
C GLN A 616 -18.23 -32.16 -39.95
N ILE A 617 -18.21 -30.95 -39.37
CA ILE A 617 -17.60 -29.74 -40.00
C ILE A 617 -16.09 -29.92 -40.23
N CYS A 618 -15.42 -30.73 -39.38
CA CYS A 618 -14.00 -31.06 -39.50
C CYS A 618 -13.74 -32.38 -40.28
N SER A 619 -14.77 -32.98 -40.89
CA SER A 619 -14.67 -34.23 -41.66
C SER A 619 -14.84 -34.02 -43.15
N VAL A 620 -14.09 -34.78 -43.94
CA VAL A 620 -14.11 -34.78 -45.41
C VAL A 620 -15.17 -35.75 -45.95
N SER A 621 -15.93 -35.29 -46.95
CA SER A 621 -16.89 -36.08 -47.70
C SER A 621 -16.22 -36.96 -48.76
N ASN A 622 -16.50 -38.27 -48.69
CA ASN A 622 -16.01 -39.27 -49.66
C ASN A 622 -16.57 -39.13 -51.09
N GLN A 623 -17.51 -38.21 -51.33
CA GLN A 623 -18.17 -38.06 -52.64
C GLN A 623 -17.39 -37.20 -53.65
N HIS A 624 -16.33 -36.49 -53.24
CA HIS A 624 -15.59 -35.58 -54.11
C HIS A 624 -14.33 -36.24 -54.72
N LYS A 625 -14.01 -35.88 -55.98
CA LYS A 625 -12.85 -36.41 -56.71
C LYS A 625 -11.55 -36.23 -55.91
N ARG A 626 -10.80 -37.32 -55.74
CA ARG A 626 -9.43 -37.31 -55.19
C ARG A 626 -8.56 -36.38 -56.04
N GLY A 627 -7.86 -35.44 -55.41
CA GLY A 627 -6.84 -34.62 -56.07
C GLY A 627 -5.60 -35.44 -56.43
N ASN A 628 -4.71 -34.88 -57.26
CA ASN A 628 -3.52 -35.59 -57.80
C ASN A 628 -2.55 -36.14 -56.73
N ASP A 629 -2.65 -35.70 -55.47
CA ASP A 629 -1.80 -36.10 -54.34
C ASP A 629 -2.44 -37.20 -53.46
N GLY A 630 -3.59 -37.75 -53.88
CA GLY A 630 -4.30 -38.85 -53.19
C GLY A 630 -4.96 -38.49 -51.85
N ARG A 631 -4.55 -37.40 -51.19
CA ARG A 631 -5.13 -36.86 -49.95
C ARG A 631 -6.06 -35.68 -50.24
N VAL A 632 -7.28 -35.73 -49.68
CA VAL A 632 -8.21 -34.58 -49.67
C VAL A 632 -8.06 -33.89 -48.30
N SER A 633 -7.94 -32.56 -48.30
CA SER A 633 -7.83 -31.77 -47.07
C SER A 633 -8.73 -30.54 -47.13
N LEU A 634 -9.40 -30.25 -46.01
CA LEU A 634 -10.26 -29.08 -45.80
C LEU A 634 -9.48 -27.75 -45.84
N ILE A 635 -8.15 -27.79 -45.79
CA ILE A 635 -7.29 -26.61 -45.93
C ILE A 635 -7.24 -26.14 -47.41
N LYS A 636 -7.23 -27.08 -48.36
CA LYS A 636 -7.12 -26.79 -49.81
C LYS A 636 -8.47 -26.86 -50.53
N HIS A 637 -9.31 -27.84 -50.20
CA HIS A 637 -10.61 -28.10 -50.86
C HIS A 637 -11.78 -27.79 -49.92
N ARG A 638 -12.08 -26.49 -49.76
CA ARG A 638 -13.02 -25.93 -48.77
C ARG A 638 -14.45 -26.51 -48.84
N GLU A 639 -14.88 -26.93 -50.02
CA GLU A 639 -16.26 -27.37 -50.31
C GLU A 639 -16.56 -28.81 -49.85
N SER A 640 -15.54 -29.57 -49.45
CA SER A 640 -15.65 -31.02 -49.18
C SER A 640 -16.11 -31.40 -47.77
N THR A 641 -16.77 -30.51 -47.03
CA THR A 641 -17.25 -30.77 -45.64
C THR A 641 -18.44 -31.72 -45.59
N LEU A 642 -18.61 -32.43 -44.47
CA LEU A 642 -19.83 -33.19 -44.13
C LEU A 642 -20.77 -32.45 -43.16
N GLY A 643 -20.36 -31.28 -42.65
CA GLY A 643 -21.10 -30.52 -41.65
C GLY A 643 -22.06 -29.47 -42.18
N ILE A 644 -22.81 -28.85 -41.27
CA ILE A 644 -23.85 -27.83 -41.56
C ILE A 644 -23.30 -26.49 -42.12
N MET A 645 -21.99 -26.28 -42.08
CA MET A 645 -21.30 -25.07 -42.54
C MET A 645 -19.83 -25.37 -42.87
N TYR A 646 -19.15 -24.47 -43.56
CA TYR A 646 -17.71 -24.61 -43.85
C TYR A 646 -16.84 -24.23 -42.64
N ARG A 647 -15.67 -24.89 -42.51
CA ARG A 647 -14.66 -24.58 -41.47
C ARG A 647 -14.31 -23.07 -41.39
N SER A 648 -14.24 -22.38 -42.54
CA SER A 648 -13.97 -20.94 -42.60
C SER A 648 -15.12 -20.07 -42.09
N GLU A 649 -16.37 -20.51 -42.27
CA GLU A 649 -17.56 -19.82 -41.75
C GLU A 649 -17.65 -19.98 -40.24
N LEU A 650 -17.40 -21.19 -39.73
CA LEU A 650 -17.29 -21.46 -38.30
C LEU A 650 -16.20 -20.59 -37.65
N LEU A 651 -15.01 -20.51 -38.25
CA LEU A 651 -13.94 -19.61 -37.77
C LEU A 651 -14.32 -18.12 -37.84
N SER A 652 -15.03 -17.69 -38.88
CA SER A 652 -15.54 -16.32 -39.01
C SER A 652 -16.54 -15.99 -37.91
N PHE A 653 -17.48 -16.90 -37.64
CA PHE A 653 -18.49 -16.78 -36.59
C PHE A 653 -17.85 -16.73 -35.19
N ILE A 654 -16.92 -17.64 -34.88
CA ILE A 654 -16.24 -17.65 -33.57
C ILE A 654 -15.44 -16.35 -33.36
N LYS A 655 -14.87 -15.76 -34.42
CA LYS A 655 -14.17 -14.47 -34.37
C LYS A 655 -15.09 -13.25 -34.05
N LYS A 656 -16.40 -13.46 -33.89
CA LYS A 656 -17.38 -12.48 -33.39
C LYS A 656 -17.75 -12.72 -31.91
N LEU A 657 -17.41 -13.88 -31.35
CA LEU A 657 -17.71 -14.25 -29.97
C LEU A 657 -16.64 -13.69 -29.02
N ARG A 658 -17.08 -13.04 -27.94
CA ARG A 658 -16.24 -12.39 -26.92
C ARG A 658 -16.47 -12.96 -25.52
N GLU A 659 -17.58 -13.66 -25.30
CA GLU A 659 -17.93 -14.22 -23.99
C GLU A 659 -16.96 -15.33 -23.57
N PRO A 660 -16.24 -15.18 -22.43
CA PRO A 660 -15.22 -16.13 -22.01
C PRO A 660 -15.70 -17.58 -21.84
N LEU A 661 -16.91 -17.81 -21.30
CA LEU A 661 -17.42 -19.17 -21.12
C LEU A 661 -17.64 -19.88 -22.46
N VAL A 662 -18.21 -19.18 -23.44
CA VAL A 662 -18.46 -19.72 -24.78
C VAL A 662 -17.13 -20.01 -25.49
N LEU A 663 -16.17 -19.09 -25.44
CA LEU A 663 -14.84 -19.28 -26.01
C LEU A 663 -14.08 -20.43 -25.35
N THR A 664 -14.09 -20.54 -24.02
CA THR A 664 -13.46 -21.67 -23.31
C THR A 664 -14.13 -23.00 -23.63
N THR A 665 -15.47 -23.05 -23.74
CA THR A 665 -16.20 -24.26 -24.13
C THR A 665 -15.79 -24.70 -25.53
N ILE A 666 -15.74 -23.78 -26.50
CA ILE A 666 -15.30 -24.05 -27.88
C ILE A 666 -13.83 -24.50 -27.91
N LEU A 667 -12.95 -23.85 -27.16
CA LEU A 667 -11.54 -24.25 -27.04
C LEU A 667 -11.40 -25.67 -26.47
N SER A 668 -12.15 -26.01 -25.41
CA SER A 668 -12.12 -27.35 -24.82
C SER A 668 -12.56 -28.44 -25.81
N LEU A 669 -13.57 -28.15 -26.65
CA LEU A 669 -14.05 -29.04 -27.70
C LEU A 669 -12.94 -29.29 -28.73
N PHE A 670 -12.35 -28.23 -29.27
CA PHE A 670 -11.30 -28.34 -30.29
C PHE A 670 -10.01 -28.96 -29.74
N VAL A 671 -9.64 -28.68 -28.48
CA VAL A 671 -8.52 -29.34 -27.78
C VAL A 671 -8.79 -30.82 -27.58
N LYS A 672 -10.00 -31.21 -27.15
CA LYS A 672 -10.37 -32.64 -27.07
C LYS A 672 -10.30 -33.30 -28.45
N LEU A 673 -10.85 -32.68 -29.49
CA LEU A 673 -10.84 -33.21 -30.85
C LEU A 673 -9.42 -33.39 -31.40
N HIS A 674 -8.51 -32.47 -31.08
CA HIS A 674 -7.09 -32.60 -31.37
C HIS A 674 -6.49 -33.82 -30.65
N ASN A 675 -6.66 -33.93 -29.32
CA ASN A 675 -6.06 -34.99 -28.50
C ASN A 675 -6.60 -36.42 -28.78
N VAL A 676 -7.69 -36.59 -29.55
CA VAL A 676 -8.19 -37.93 -29.93
C VAL A 676 -7.29 -38.60 -31.00
N ARG A 677 -6.34 -37.87 -31.59
CA ARG A 677 -5.38 -38.42 -32.56
C ARG A 677 -4.31 -39.29 -31.88
N GLU A 678 -4.22 -40.56 -32.32
CA GLU A 678 -3.32 -41.58 -31.77
C GLU A 678 -1.81 -41.23 -31.84
N ASP A 679 -1.40 -40.36 -32.78
CA ASP A 679 0.01 -39.93 -32.94
C ASP A 679 0.52 -38.97 -31.83
N ILE A 680 -0.35 -38.47 -30.95
CA ILE A 680 0.00 -37.38 -30.02
C ILE A 680 0.73 -37.91 -28.78
N VAL A 681 2.01 -37.55 -28.66
CA VAL A 681 2.87 -37.89 -27.51
C VAL A 681 2.59 -37.01 -26.28
N ASN A 682 1.99 -35.82 -26.44
CA ASN A 682 1.72 -34.88 -25.35
C ASN A 682 0.33 -34.22 -25.51
N ASP A 683 -0.64 -34.64 -24.69
CA ASP A 683 -1.99 -34.06 -24.70
C ASP A 683 -2.02 -32.58 -24.31
N ILE A 684 -2.80 -31.77 -25.02
CA ILE A 684 -3.05 -30.37 -24.65
C ILE A 684 -4.08 -30.32 -23.52
N THR A 685 -3.78 -29.61 -22.43
CA THR A 685 -4.71 -29.43 -21.30
C THR A 685 -5.66 -28.27 -21.56
N ALA A 686 -6.91 -28.38 -21.10
CA ALA A 686 -7.94 -27.34 -21.16
C ALA A 686 -9.01 -27.61 -20.09
N GLU A 687 -9.78 -26.58 -19.71
CA GLU A 687 -10.96 -26.77 -18.85
C GLU A 687 -12.03 -27.62 -19.55
N TYR A 688 -12.95 -28.22 -18.78
CA TYR A 688 -14.11 -28.97 -19.26
C TYR A 688 -13.87 -30.14 -20.23
N ILE A 689 -12.62 -30.58 -20.47
CA ILE A 689 -12.28 -31.71 -21.37
C ILE A 689 -13.12 -32.97 -21.08
N SER A 690 -13.49 -33.21 -19.83
CA SER A 690 -14.21 -34.40 -19.35
C SER A 690 -15.70 -34.47 -19.71
N ILE A 691 -16.29 -33.42 -20.29
CA ILE A 691 -17.70 -33.45 -20.76
C ILE A 691 -17.83 -34.10 -22.15
N TRP A 692 -16.75 -34.10 -22.93
CA TRP A 692 -16.76 -34.46 -24.34
C TRP A 692 -16.59 -35.98 -24.56
N PRO A 693 -17.24 -36.58 -25.57
CA PRO A 693 -17.00 -37.97 -25.96
C PRO A 693 -15.53 -38.26 -26.28
N SER A 694 -15.10 -39.51 -26.05
CA SER A 694 -13.74 -39.97 -26.41
C SER A 694 -13.69 -40.88 -27.63
N SER A 695 -14.83 -41.37 -28.12
CA SER A 695 -14.95 -42.19 -29.33
C SER A 695 -15.44 -41.36 -30.52
N ILE A 696 -14.75 -41.42 -31.66
CA ILE A 696 -15.18 -40.83 -32.92
C ILE A 696 -15.61 -41.97 -33.88
N PRO A 697 -16.84 -41.98 -34.43
CA PRO A 697 -17.34 -43.09 -35.25
C PRO A 697 -16.55 -43.35 -36.55
N ASN A 698 -15.94 -42.32 -37.14
CA ASN A 698 -15.12 -42.44 -38.34
C ASN A 698 -13.86 -41.57 -38.20
N LEU A 699 -12.82 -42.12 -37.60
CA LEU A 699 -11.55 -41.41 -37.36
C LEU A 699 -10.85 -41.01 -38.68
N GLN A 700 -11.01 -41.80 -39.74
CA GLN A 700 -10.32 -41.62 -41.02
C GLN A 700 -10.86 -40.45 -41.86
N SER A 701 -12.09 -39.98 -41.61
CA SER A 701 -12.64 -38.82 -42.32
C SER A 701 -12.23 -37.47 -41.73
N VAL A 702 -11.68 -37.44 -40.50
CA VAL A 702 -11.35 -36.19 -39.79
C VAL A 702 -10.02 -35.62 -40.30
N ASP A 703 -10.02 -34.36 -40.74
CA ASP A 703 -8.79 -33.65 -41.12
C ASP A 703 -8.10 -33.09 -39.85
N PHE A 704 -7.29 -33.92 -39.19
CA PHE A 704 -6.57 -33.54 -37.96
C PHE A 704 -5.59 -32.37 -38.15
N GLU A 705 -5.07 -32.14 -39.36
CA GLU A 705 -4.21 -30.99 -39.64
C GLU A 705 -5.05 -29.70 -39.64
N ALA A 706 -6.23 -29.74 -40.26
CA ALA A 706 -7.19 -28.64 -40.20
C ALA A 706 -7.67 -28.36 -38.77
N VAL A 707 -7.83 -29.39 -37.92
CA VAL A 707 -8.13 -29.26 -36.49
C VAL A 707 -6.98 -28.56 -35.74
N ALA A 708 -5.73 -29.00 -35.92
CA ALA A 708 -4.56 -28.41 -35.27
C ALA A 708 -4.39 -26.91 -35.63
N VAL A 709 -4.56 -26.56 -36.90
CA VAL A 709 -4.56 -25.15 -37.36
C VAL A 709 -5.71 -24.37 -36.73
N THR A 710 -6.92 -24.96 -36.65
CA THR A 710 -8.08 -24.32 -35.99
C THR A 710 -7.83 -24.06 -34.51
N VAL A 711 -7.32 -25.02 -33.75
CA VAL A 711 -6.97 -24.84 -32.32
C VAL A 711 -6.03 -23.65 -32.17
N LYS A 712 -4.95 -23.59 -32.96
CA LYS A 712 -3.97 -22.49 -32.91
C LYS A 712 -4.57 -21.13 -33.26
N GLU A 713 -5.43 -21.05 -34.28
CA GLU A 713 -6.15 -19.82 -34.62
C GLU A 713 -7.10 -19.36 -33.51
N LEU A 714 -7.83 -20.29 -32.89
CA LEU A 714 -8.80 -19.99 -31.84
C LEU A 714 -8.14 -19.55 -30.53
N VAL A 715 -7.03 -20.17 -30.12
CA VAL A 715 -6.28 -19.77 -28.92
C VAL A 715 -5.65 -18.40 -29.12
N ASN A 716 -5.04 -18.16 -30.28
CA ASN A 716 -4.54 -16.83 -30.64
C ASN A 716 -5.65 -15.79 -30.60
N TYR A 717 -6.82 -16.07 -31.16
CA TYR A 717 -7.98 -15.17 -31.10
C TYR A 717 -8.43 -14.90 -29.66
N ALA A 718 -8.63 -15.94 -28.85
CA ALA A 718 -9.05 -15.80 -27.46
C ALA A 718 -8.07 -14.93 -26.64
N LEU A 719 -6.76 -15.12 -26.84
CA LEU A 719 -5.73 -14.28 -26.22
C LEU A 719 -5.72 -12.82 -26.71
N THR A 720 -6.26 -12.50 -27.90
CA THR A 720 -6.52 -11.10 -28.31
C THR A 720 -7.74 -10.48 -27.64
N ILE A 721 -8.68 -11.29 -27.14
CA ILE A 721 -9.85 -10.82 -26.38
C ILE A 721 -9.49 -10.63 -24.90
N ASN A 722 -8.79 -11.60 -24.30
CA ASN A 722 -8.27 -11.49 -22.94
C ASN A 722 -6.91 -12.19 -22.81
N SER A 723 -5.82 -11.40 -22.81
CA SER A 723 -4.45 -11.87 -22.61
C SER A 723 -4.16 -12.38 -21.20
N ASN A 724 -5.08 -12.17 -20.26
CA ASN A 724 -4.93 -12.48 -18.83
C ASN A 724 -5.78 -13.70 -18.41
N ASN A 725 -6.21 -14.54 -19.37
CA ASN A 725 -6.81 -15.84 -19.03
C ASN A 725 -5.72 -16.91 -18.92
N HIS A 726 -5.41 -17.34 -17.70
CA HIS A 726 -4.35 -18.32 -17.44
C HIS A 726 -4.60 -19.70 -18.07
N PHE A 727 -5.86 -20.13 -18.21
CA PHE A 727 -6.19 -21.38 -18.92
C PHE A 727 -5.85 -21.29 -20.41
N TRP A 728 -6.15 -20.16 -21.07
CA TRP A 728 -5.83 -19.95 -22.47
C TRP A 728 -4.32 -19.83 -22.71
N LEU A 729 -3.59 -19.23 -21.75
CA LEU A 729 -2.13 -19.20 -21.74
C LEU A 729 -1.53 -20.61 -21.58
N ILE A 730 -2.10 -21.48 -20.73
CA ILE A 730 -1.68 -22.88 -20.58
C ILE A 730 -1.93 -23.69 -21.86
N ILE A 731 -3.12 -23.55 -22.48
CA ILE A 731 -3.41 -24.19 -23.78
C ILE A 731 -2.35 -23.77 -24.83
N GLN A 732 -2.02 -22.48 -24.88
CA GLN A 732 -0.99 -21.96 -25.79
C GLN A 732 0.41 -22.51 -25.48
N ALA A 733 0.78 -22.59 -24.19
CA ALA A 733 2.05 -23.17 -23.76
C ALA A 733 2.15 -24.66 -24.14
N ASP A 734 1.07 -25.41 -23.98
CA ASP A 734 0.96 -26.82 -24.36
C ASP A 734 1.07 -27.03 -25.88
N ILE A 735 0.48 -26.15 -26.70
CA ILE A 735 0.64 -26.16 -28.17
C ILE A 735 2.11 -25.92 -28.55
N TYR A 736 2.76 -24.94 -27.92
CA TYR A 736 4.19 -24.69 -28.14
C TYR A 736 5.06 -25.86 -27.65
N PHE A 737 4.69 -26.51 -26.55
CA PHE A 737 5.37 -27.70 -26.05
C PHE A 737 5.25 -28.89 -27.02
N ALA A 738 4.04 -29.17 -27.51
CA ALA A 738 3.78 -30.24 -28.49
C ALA A 738 4.47 -29.99 -29.84
N THR A 739 4.67 -28.72 -30.22
CA THR A 739 5.41 -28.32 -31.44
C THR A 739 6.92 -28.11 -31.20
N ASN A 740 7.46 -28.58 -30.07
CA ASN A 740 8.88 -28.51 -29.67
C ASN A 740 9.46 -27.09 -29.51
N GLN A 741 8.62 -26.07 -29.34
CA GLN A 741 9.03 -24.68 -29.13
C GLN A 741 9.17 -24.36 -27.63
N TYR A 742 10.13 -25.03 -26.97
CA TYR A 742 10.27 -25.04 -25.51
C TYR A 742 10.44 -23.65 -24.86
N SER A 743 11.09 -22.70 -25.53
CA SER A 743 11.24 -21.33 -25.02
C SER A 743 9.92 -20.56 -25.00
N ALA A 744 9.09 -20.73 -26.04
CA ALA A 744 7.75 -20.13 -26.09
C ALA A 744 6.83 -20.80 -25.07
N ALA A 745 6.90 -22.14 -24.92
CA ALA A 745 6.16 -22.86 -23.89
C ALA A 745 6.47 -22.33 -22.48
N LEU A 746 7.75 -22.15 -22.13
CA LEU A 746 8.14 -21.56 -20.84
C LEU A 746 7.62 -20.13 -20.65
N HIS A 747 7.69 -19.28 -21.68
CA HIS A 747 7.13 -17.92 -21.63
C HIS A 747 5.65 -17.96 -21.25
N TYR A 748 4.84 -18.75 -21.95
CA TYR A 748 3.39 -18.82 -21.70
C TYR A 748 3.03 -19.49 -20.37
N TYR A 749 3.76 -20.52 -19.91
CA TYR A 749 3.57 -21.07 -18.55
C TYR A 749 3.92 -20.05 -17.45
N LEU A 750 5.02 -19.30 -17.61
CA LEU A 750 5.41 -18.25 -16.67
C LEU A 750 4.40 -17.08 -16.70
N GLN A 751 3.87 -16.72 -17.85
CA GLN A 751 2.82 -15.71 -17.98
C GLN A 751 1.53 -16.15 -17.27
N ALA A 752 1.09 -17.40 -17.47
CA ALA A 752 -0.07 -17.97 -16.79
C ALA A 752 0.09 -17.91 -15.25
N GLY A 753 1.24 -18.37 -14.75
CA GLY A 753 1.58 -18.31 -13.34
C GLY A 753 1.69 -16.89 -12.78
N ALA A 754 2.23 -15.93 -13.55
CA ALA A 754 2.33 -14.54 -13.14
C ALA A 754 0.96 -13.87 -13.01
N VAL A 755 0.05 -14.16 -13.94
CA VAL A 755 -1.31 -13.59 -13.97
C VAL A 755 -2.15 -14.07 -12.79
N CYS A 756 -2.09 -15.35 -12.42
CA CYS A 756 -2.90 -15.89 -11.31
C CYS A 756 -2.31 -15.64 -9.90
N SER A 757 -1.10 -15.07 -9.78
CA SER A 757 -0.38 -14.92 -8.50
C SER A 757 0.20 -13.52 -8.24
N ASP A 758 -0.27 -12.52 -8.98
CA ASP A 758 0.22 -11.13 -8.96
C ASP A 758 1.74 -11.05 -9.15
N PHE A 759 2.27 -11.54 -10.28
CA PHE A 759 3.71 -11.64 -10.56
C PHE A 759 4.47 -12.46 -9.49
N PHE A 760 3.90 -13.60 -9.08
CA PHE A 760 4.44 -14.49 -8.05
C PHE A 760 4.62 -13.81 -6.68
N ASN A 761 3.86 -12.75 -6.41
CA ASN A 761 3.81 -12.17 -5.07
C ASN A 761 3.06 -13.07 -4.09
N LYS A 762 2.06 -13.80 -4.57
CA LYS A 762 1.31 -14.84 -3.86
C LYS A 762 1.77 -16.25 -4.31
N MET A 763 1.30 -17.28 -3.62
CA MET A 763 1.49 -18.66 -4.10
C MET A 763 0.65 -18.89 -5.37
N VAL A 764 1.18 -19.67 -6.32
CA VAL A 764 0.43 -20.04 -7.54
C VAL A 764 -0.62 -21.10 -7.16
N PRO A 765 -1.88 -20.99 -7.62
CA PRO A 765 -2.90 -22.00 -7.34
C PRO A 765 -2.52 -23.39 -7.91
N PRO A 766 -2.80 -24.49 -7.20
CA PRO A 766 -2.36 -25.84 -7.57
C PRO A 766 -3.08 -26.42 -8.79
N ASP A 767 -4.28 -25.91 -9.08
CA ASP A 767 -5.06 -26.16 -10.30
C ASP A 767 -4.43 -25.52 -11.55
N VAL A 768 -3.66 -24.44 -11.38
CA VAL A 768 -2.95 -23.75 -12.47
C VAL A 768 -1.57 -24.36 -12.69
N PHE A 769 -0.77 -24.52 -11.62
CA PHE A 769 0.54 -25.21 -11.67
C PHE A 769 0.40 -26.65 -11.15
N THR A 770 -0.29 -27.47 -11.94
CA THR A 770 -0.36 -28.92 -11.72
C THR A 770 1.01 -29.59 -11.91
N ASP A 771 1.18 -30.79 -11.34
CA ASP A 771 2.34 -31.65 -11.58
C ASP A 771 2.68 -31.80 -13.06
N GLN A 772 1.67 -31.89 -13.94
CA GLN A 772 1.85 -32.02 -15.38
C GLN A 772 2.47 -30.75 -15.98
N VAL A 773 1.98 -29.57 -15.62
CA VAL A 773 2.55 -28.28 -16.05
C VAL A 773 3.99 -28.15 -15.57
N ILE A 774 4.28 -28.45 -14.31
CA ILE A 774 5.64 -28.34 -13.77
C ILE A 774 6.59 -29.35 -14.43
N LYS A 775 6.15 -30.61 -14.66
CA LYS A 775 6.91 -31.62 -15.43
C LYS A 775 7.20 -31.15 -16.87
N ARG A 776 6.29 -30.41 -17.51
CA ARG A 776 6.52 -29.80 -18.83
C ARG A 776 7.53 -28.66 -18.78
N MET A 777 7.42 -27.74 -17.82
CA MET A 777 8.41 -26.68 -17.60
C MET A 777 9.82 -27.25 -17.37
N ILE A 778 9.92 -28.30 -16.54
CA ILE A 778 11.15 -29.06 -16.28
C ILE A 778 11.75 -29.61 -17.59
N LYS A 779 10.93 -30.25 -18.43
CA LYS A 779 11.37 -30.81 -19.71
C LYS A 779 11.80 -29.71 -20.69
N CYS A 780 11.11 -28.57 -20.73
CA CYS A 780 11.55 -27.39 -21.48
C CYS A 780 12.93 -26.90 -21.04
N CYS A 781 13.12 -26.65 -19.73
CA CYS A 781 14.41 -26.19 -19.20
C CYS A 781 15.53 -27.20 -19.46
N SER A 782 15.24 -28.51 -19.45
CA SER A 782 16.24 -29.54 -19.76
C SER A 782 16.65 -29.55 -21.22
N LEU A 783 15.70 -29.39 -22.15
CA LEU A 783 15.96 -29.38 -23.60
C LEU A 783 16.54 -28.04 -24.09
N LEU A 784 16.43 -26.98 -23.28
CA LEU A 784 17.14 -25.71 -23.45
C LEU A 784 18.53 -25.69 -22.74
N ASN A 785 19.05 -26.86 -22.33
CA ASN A 785 20.33 -27.02 -21.61
C ASN A 785 20.46 -26.21 -20.29
N CYS A 786 19.33 -25.78 -19.71
CA CYS A 786 19.27 -24.95 -18.52
C CYS A 786 19.20 -25.78 -17.22
N HIS A 787 20.15 -26.71 -17.05
CA HIS A 787 20.13 -27.74 -16.00
C HIS A 787 20.03 -27.19 -14.55
N THR A 788 20.52 -25.97 -14.29
CA THR A 788 20.37 -25.31 -12.98
C THR A 788 18.93 -24.91 -12.68
N GLN A 789 18.16 -24.49 -13.70
CA GLN A 789 16.73 -24.17 -13.57
C GLN A 789 15.89 -25.45 -13.38
N VAL A 790 16.24 -26.52 -14.11
CA VAL A 790 15.64 -27.85 -13.96
C VAL A 790 15.68 -28.32 -12.49
N ARG A 791 16.84 -28.19 -11.84
CA ARG A 791 17.01 -28.59 -10.43
C ARG A 791 16.17 -27.75 -9.46
N ALA A 792 15.97 -26.46 -9.75
CA ALA A 792 15.13 -25.57 -8.93
C ALA A 792 13.62 -25.81 -9.13
N GLN A 793 13.19 -26.26 -10.31
CA GLN A 793 11.78 -26.58 -10.59
C GLN A 793 11.36 -27.96 -10.03
N HIS A 794 12.26 -28.96 -9.98
CA HIS A 794 11.95 -30.26 -9.36
C HIS A 794 11.53 -30.15 -7.89
N TRP A 795 12.08 -29.18 -7.14
CA TRP A 795 11.68 -28.86 -5.77
C TRP A 795 10.20 -28.42 -5.61
N ASN A 796 9.48 -28.15 -6.72
CA ASN A 796 8.06 -27.85 -6.67
C ASN A 796 7.15 -29.09 -6.72
N VAL A 797 7.66 -30.30 -7.01
CA VAL A 797 6.82 -31.49 -7.36
C VAL A 797 6.96 -32.67 -6.39
N THR A 798 8.09 -32.83 -5.69
CA THR A 798 8.34 -33.99 -4.81
C THR A 798 9.19 -33.63 -3.60
N GLU A 799 8.85 -34.21 -2.43
CA GLU A 799 9.55 -33.96 -1.15
C GLU A 799 10.99 -34.48 -1.07
N GLU A 800 11.38 -35.46 -1.91
CA GLU A 800 12.71 -36.06 -1.85
C GLU A 800 13.36 -36.19 -3.25
N LEU A 801 14.67 -35.90 -3.36
CA LEU A 801 15.76 -36.91 -3.42
C LEU A 801 17.09 -36.35 -4.00
N TYR A 802 18.16 -36.51 -3.20
CA TYR A 802 19.60 -36.77 -3.48
C TYR A 802 20.44 -36.04 -4.58
N ALA A 803 21.67 -35.71 -4.11
CA ALA A 803 23.02 -35.68 -4.71
C ALA A 803 23.22 -36.03 -6.22
N VAL A 804 24.24 -35.54 -6.95
CA VAL A 804 25.68 -35.51 -6.56
C VAL A 804 26.45 -34.22 -7.02
N THR A 805 27.29 -34.28 -8.06
CA THR A 805 28.61 -33.60 -8.14
C THR A 805 28.62 -32.11 -8.46
N VAL A 806 29.67 -31.39 -8.03
CA VAL A 806 30.21 -30.17 -8.69
C VAL A 806 31.70 -29.96 -8.35
N ALA A 807 32.42 -29.28 -9.24
CA ALA A 807 33.76 -28.73 -9.03
C ALA A 807 33.87 -27.77 -7.81
N THR A 808 35.10 -27.66 -7.30
CA THR A 808 35.48 -27.01 -6.03
C THR A 808 35.02 -25.56 -5.86
N ALA A 809 34.92 -24.77 -6.93
CA ALA A 809 34.47 -23.37 -6.84
C ALA A 809 32.99 -23.22 -6.42
N VAL A 810 32.13 -24.18 -6.79
CA VAL A 810 30.70 -24.16 -6.42
C VAL A 810 30.46 -24.82 -5.05
N PHE A 811 31.42 -25.62 -4.57
CA PHE A 811 31.33 -26.32 -3.29
C PHE A 811 31.21 -25.37 -2.09
N PHE A 812 32.04 -24.33 -2.02
CA PHE A 812 31.94 -23.32 -0.97
C PHE A 812 30.63 -22.54 -1.01
N SER A 813 30.12 -22.20 -2.20
CA SER A 813 28.80 -21.57 -2.36
C SER A 813 27.67 -22.48 -1.89
N LYS A 814 27.78 -23.80 -2.13
CA LYS A 814 26.83 -24.80 -1.62
C LYS A 814 26.90 -24.96 -0.10
N ILE A 815 28.09 -25.06 0.50
CA ILE A 815 28.25 -25.09 1.96
C ILE A 815 27.66 -23.83 2.60
N LYS A 816 27.95 -22.65 2.03
CA LYS A 816 27.39 -21.37 2.50
C LYS A 816 25.87 -21.30 2.36
N ALA A 817 25.28 -21.98 1.38
CA ALA A 817 23.82 -22.09 1.23
C ALA A 817 23.21 -23.08 2.23
N ILE A 818 23.85 -24.24 2.47
CA ILE A 818 23.39 -25.24 3.45
C ILE A 818 23.51 -24.70 4.88
N GLY A 819 24.57 -23.94 5.19
CA GLY A 819 24.76 -23.29 6.48
C GLY A 819 23.88 -22.05 6.74
N GLN A 820 22.85 -21.80 5.92
CA GLN A 820 21.87 -20.73 6.17
C GLN A 820 20.91 -21.16 7.28
N THR A 821 20.78 -20.33 8.32
CA THR A 821 19.90 -20.59 9.48
C THR A 821 18.44 -20.83 9.10
N GLU A 822 17.96 -20.18 8.05
CA GLU A 822 16.60 -20.36 7.50
C GLU A 822 16.36 -21.70 6.78
N LEU A 823 17.42 -22.49 6.49
CA LEU A 823 17.34 -23.82 5.86
C LEU A 823 17.73 -24.97 6.81
N ASN A 824 17.89 -24.69 8.10
CA ASN A 824 18.14 -25.73 9.10
C ASN A 824 16.92 -26.66 9.19
N ALA A 825 17.09 -27.95 8.87
CA ALA A 825 16.01 -28.94 8.89
C ALA A 825 15.38 -29.16 10.28
N SER A 826 16.06 -28.74 11.37
CA SER A 826 15.51 -28.75 12.73
C SER A 826 14.66 -27.51 13.08
N ASN A 827 14.43 -26.59 12.13
CA ASN A 827 13.52 -25.46 12.32
C ASN A 827 12.05 -25.94 12.35
N PRO A 828 11.15 -25.22 13.05
CA PRO A 828 9.72 -25.47 12.94
C PRO A 828 9.23 -25.22 11.50
N GLU A 829 8.22 -25.99 11.09
CA GLU A 829 7.74 -26.06 9.70
C GLU A 829 7.33 -24.68 9.13
N GLU A 830 6.74 -23.81 9.94
CA GLU A 830 6.38 -22.42 9.57
C GLU A 830 7.56 -21.63 8.97
N VAL A 831 8.77 -21.80 9.55
CA VAL A 831 9.99 -21.12 9.10
C VAL A 831 10.47 -21.72 7.78
N LEU A 832 10.41 -23.05 7.63
CA LEU A 832 10.80 -23.76 6.41
C LEU A 832 9.86 -23.42 5.25
N GLN A 833 8.55 -23.40 5.49
CA GLN A 833 7.55 -23.02 4.48
C GLN A 833 7.72 -21.57 4.02
N LEU A 834 7.92 -20.62 4.94
CA LEU A 834 8.17 -19.21 4.60
C LEU A 834 9.49 -19.05 3.82
N ALA A 835 10.56 -19.74 4.25
CA ALA A 835 11.85 -19.74 3.57
C ALA A 835 11.78 -20.35 2.15
N ALA A 836 10.98 -21.41 1.98
CA ALA A 836 10.70 -22.04 0.70
C ALA A 836 9.84 -21.14 -0.21
N GLN A 837 8.74 -20.58 0.29
CA GLN A 837 7.87 -19.65 -0.47
C GLN A 837 8.65 -18.43 -0.97
N ARG A 838 9.50 -17.83 -0.11
CA ARG A 838 10.36 -16.70 -0.47
C ARG A 838 11.38 -17.05 -1.56
N ARG A 839 11.92 -18.27 -1.54
CA ARG A 839 12.82 -18.81 -2.60
C ARG A 839 12.06 -19.08 -3.90
N LYS A 840 10.91 -19.75 -3.84
CA LYS A 840 10.02 -20.02 -4.99
C LYS A 840 9.64 -18.71 -5.69
N LYS A 841 9.18 -17.70 -4.94
CA LYS A 841 8.90 -16.34 -5.43
C LYS A 841 10.10 -15.73 -6.17
N LYS A 842 11.27 -15.65 -5.52
CA LYS A 842 12.48 -15.07 -6.14
C LYS A 842 12.89 -15.80 -7.41
N PHE A 843 12.83 -17.13 -7.42
CA PHE A 843 13.17 -17.94 -8.58
C PHE A 843 12.19 -17.72 -9.74
N LEU A 844 10.87 -17.77 -9.49
CA LEU A 844 9.86 -17.53 -10.51
C LEU A 844 9.90 -16.10 -11.05
N GLN A 845 10.17 -15.09 -10.21
CA GLN A 845 10.37 -13.71 -10.67
C GLN A 845 11.66 -13.52 -11.49
N ALA A 846 12.73 -14.26 -11.20
CA ALA A 846 13.94 -14.26 -12.00
C ALA A 846 13.75 -14.99 -13.34
N MET A 847 13.03 -16.12 -13.34
CA MET A 847 12.63 -16.82 -14.56
C MET A 847 11.73 -15.95 -15.43
N ALA A 848 10.74 -15.26 -14.85
CA ALA A 848 9.89 -14.33 -15.58
C ALA A 848 10.76 -13.26 -16.29
N LYS A 849 11.59 -12.51 -15.56
CA LYS A 849 12.49 -11.49 -16.14
C LYS A 849 13.51 -11.99 -17.18
N LEU A 850 13.68 -13.30 -17.33
CA LEU A 850 14.56 -13.91 -18.33
C LEU A 850 13.82 -14.30 -19.62
N TYR A 851 12.53 -14.65 -19.51
CA TYR A 851 11.71 -15.14 -20.62
C TYR A 851 10.57 -14.18 -21.01
N PHE A 852 10.27 -13.16 -20.21
CA PHE A 852 9.19 -12.17 -20.34
C PHE A 852 9.74 -10.75 -20.13
#